data_AF-A0A1I8B8G5-F1
#
_entry.id   AF-A0A1I8B8G5-F1
#
_cell.length_a   1.000
_cell.length_b   1.000
_cell.length_c   1.000
_cell.angle_alpha   90.00
_cell.angle_beta   90.00
_cell.angle_gamma   90.00
#
_symmetry.space_group_name_H-M   'P 1'
#
loop_
_entity.id
_entity.type
_entity.pdbx_description
1 polymer ?
#
loop_
_entity_poly.entity_id
_entity_poly.type
_entity_poly.pdbx_seq_one_letter_code
_entity_poly.pdbx_strand_id
1 'polypeptide(L)'
;MSDTGDNESVAQSQNGQEQDDNVVPASDNEEENPIAELYGDEREEYEEEEDANGEDLFRDDMMRDYREQPELDALSASGIDDTSDITELSFDARRRAEIAMARRDQLSMEDELYWEDGDESAASLARRLAPRQPEEDIDEDDGEVPIDILENYHDRSARDHCSDEAVGREIFKRFKKFLNFFKDPATNQNKYILAIRHMVADNRLSLEVDYNDLSNENGEPHIAFLLPEAPVQVLERLDQATTAVVTRIFPWYNRVTNEVKVRVKNLPSEEDIRLLRQIHLNMLIKTSGVVTVTTGILPQLSVLKYDCKSCSFVLGPFVQRQDEETKPTTCPSCQSRGPFELNTEETIYHNYQRITIQESPNLVAAGRLPRSKEVILLGDLCDSCKPGDEIELTGIYTNSYDGSLNTRQGFPVFNTVIIANHIVRKDRLESDSLTDEDIKAIRELSKHPQIAQRIFASIAPTIYGHDDVKQAVGLALFRGQSKNPQGKHRIRGDINVLLCGDPGTAKSQFLRYVAHLAPRSILTTGQGASAVGLTAYVQRHPVTREWTLEAGAMVLADTGVCLIDEFDKMNEQDRTSIHEAMEQQSISISKAGIVTSLKARCTVIAAANPIGGRYDSSRTFAANVDLSEPILSRFDIFCVIRDQPDPVDDEHMADFIIKTHKRLHPDVLQAMQETAEEQKTETEFDPSTGLELIPHPLLRKYIIYAREHIHPILNIDDERISRLYSDLRKESGETGSMVITIRNVESMIRMAEANAKIHLRTYVDENDVAFATKVMLQCFINTQKKFWRQLSYKRDNNELLLFTLKQLVNEQIVYERARHGGSASDDIGIDTISVPEEDLVEKARQLRIDAVAVRAFLKSKQFIYNKFNFDAQRKIIVKTIL
;
A
#
# COMPACT_ATOMS: atom_id res chain seq x y z
N MET A 1 -29.11 37.81 51.72
CA MET A 1 -29.98 38.07 50.56
C MET A 1 -30.39 36.70 50.03
N SER A 2 -31.14 35.88 50.76
CA SER A 2 -32.37 36.06 51.59
C SER A 2 -33.65 35.98 50.77
N ASP A 3 -34.70 35.49 51.44
CA ASP A 3 -36.11 35.43 51.02
C ASP A 3 -36.41 34.31 49.99
N THR A 4 -37.31 33.35 50.21
CA THR A 4 -38.10 32.84 51.37
C THR A 4 -38.35 31.33 51.11
N GLY A 5 -38.75 30.45 52.03
CA GLY A 5 -39.16 30.50 53.45
C GLY A 5 -40.07 29.27 53.71
N ASP A 6 -40.28 28.71 54.90
CA ASP A 6 -39.68 28.90 56.23
C ASP A 6 -39.70 27.54 56.97
N ASN A 7 -38.91 27.37 58.05
CA ASN A 7 -38.75 26.05 58.68
C ASN A 7 -38.40 26.12 60.18
N GLU A 8 -39.39 25.85 61.05
CA GLU A 8 -39.24 25.58 62.50
C GLU A 8 -40.25 24.46 62.86
N SER A 9 -39.82 23.25 63.23
CA SER A 9 -39.50 22.77 64.60
C SER A 9 -40.75 22.43 65.44
N VAL A 10 -40.83 21.37 66.27
CA VAL A 10 -39.82 20.57 67.02
C VAL A 10 -40.17 19.05 67.03
N ALA A 11 -39.17 18.23 67.37
CA ALA A 11 -39.14 16.77 67.62
C ALA A 11 -40.15 16.23 68.69
N GLN A 12 -40.35 14.91 68.96
CA GLN A 12 -39.68 13.66 68.51
C GLN A 12 -40.54 12.39 68.76
N SER A 13 -40.58 11.46 67.79
CA SER A 13 -40.85 9.99 67.86
C SER A 13 -41.57 9.30 69.05
N GLN A 14 -42.76 8.70 68.80
CA GLN A 14 -43.05 7.23 68.90
C GLN A 14 -44.56 6.90 68.69
N ASN A 15 -44.84 5.74 68.07
CA ASN A 15 -46.17 5.09 67.86
C ASN A 15 -47.22 5.90 67.05
N GLY A 16 -48.22 5.31 66.37
CA GLY A 16 -48.50 3.92 65.97
C GLY A 16 -49.53 3.98 64.81
N GLN A 17 -49.39 3.21 63.73
CA GLN A 17 -50.12 1.95 63.52
C GLN A 17 -51.58 1.94 64.01
N GLU A 18 -52.50 2.18 63.08
CA GLU A 18 -53.90 1.71 63.14
C GLU A 18 -54.37 1.41 61.71
N GLN A 19 -55.35 0.51 61.57
CA GLN A 19 -55.77 -0.09 60.29
C GLN A 19 -57.13 0.45 59.83
N ASP A 20 -57.39 0.41 58.52
CA ASP A 20 -58.74 0.17 58.00
C ASP A 20 -58.62 -0.68 56.72
N ASP A 21 -59.55 -1.61 56.52
CA ASP A 21 -59.34 -2.81 55.68
C ASP A 21 -60.16 -2.86 54.38
N ASN A 22 -59.69 -3.74 53.48
CA ASN A 22 -60.32 -4.30 52.27
C ASN A 22 -60.20 -3.52 50.94
N VAL A 23 -60.07 -4.15 49.76
CA VAL A 23 -59.32 -5.33 49.27
C VAL A 23 -59.81 -5.62 47.84
N VAL A 24 -58.89 -5.65 46.85
CA VAL A 24 -59.07 -6.25 45.49
C VAL A 24 -60.14 -5.55 44.59
N PRO A 25 -60.00 -5.53 43.24
CA PRO A 25 -59.10 -6.33 42.40
C PRO A 25 -58.01 -5.57 41.65
N ALA A 26 -57.08 -6.35 41.10
CA ALA A 26 -56.16 -5.95 40.03
C ALA A 26 -56.04 -7.12 39.05
N SER A 27 -56.47 -6.92 37.81
CA SER A 27 -56.19 -7.78 36.65
C SER A 27 -56.51 -7.02 35.36
N ASP A 28 -55.72 -7.27 34.30
CA ASP A 28 -56.04 -7.11 32.86
C ASP A 28 -56.35 -5.67 32.34
N ASN A 29 -55.90 -5.20 31.18
CA ASN A 29 -54.89 -5.70 30.21
C ASN A 29 -54.37 -4.45 29.39
N GLU A 30 -54.05 -4.38 28.08
CA GLU A 30 -54.08 -5.24 26.87
C GLU A 30 -53.10 -4.62 25.81
N GLU A 31 -52.43 -5.43 24.96
CA GLU A 31 -52.02 -5.17 23.54
C GLU A 31 -51.21 -3.89 23.13
N GLU A 32 -50.31 -3.83 22.12
CA GLU A 32 -49.68 -4.82 21.21
C GLU A 32 -48.44 -4.22 20.43
N ASN A 33 -47.50 -5.09 20.00
CA ASN A 33 -46.73 -5.09 18.72
C ASN A 33 -45.80 -3.93 18.25
N PRO A 34 -44.82 -4.17 17.33
CA PRO A 34 -44.08 -5.40 16.96
C PRO A 34 -42.53 -5.17 16.79
N ILE A 35 -41.86 -5.99 15.97
CA ILE A 35 -40.43 -5.91 15.53
C ILE A 35 -39.38 -6.35 16.59
N ALA A 36 -39.63 -7.49 17.23
CA ALA A 36 -38.56 -8.34 17.78
C ALA A 36 -38.40 -9.67 17.01
N GLU A 37 -39.36 -10.03 16.16
CA GLU A 37 -39.26 -11.16 15.21
C GLU A 37 -38.42 -10.75 13.99
N LEU A 38 -37.23 -11.34 13.84
CA LEU A 38 -36.61 -11.58 12.53
C LEU A 38 -35.50 -12.64 12.52
N TYR A 39 -34.94 -13.01 13.69
CA TYR A 39 -33.95 -14.08 13.83
C TYR A 39 -34.32 -14.96 15.02
N GLY A 40 -34.95 -16.10 14.73
CA GLY A 40 -35.36 -17.10 15.72
C GLY A 40 -34.25 -18.11 16.04
N ASP A 41 -34.34 -18.74 17.21
CA ASP A 41 -33.54 -19.91 17.58
C ASP A 41 -34.07 -21.16 16.86
N GLU A 42 -33.55 -21.45 15.66
CA GLU A 42 -33.65 -22.80 15.06
C GLU A 42 -32.56 -23.70 15.65
N ARG A 43 -32.82 -24.20 16.86
CA ARG A 43 -32.12 -25.37 17.41
C ARG A 43 -32.83 -26.64 16.94
N GLU A 44 -32.49 -27.11 15.75
CA GLU A 44 -32.81 -28.49 15.38
C GLU A 44 -31.88 -29.47 16.11
N GLU A 45 -32.45 -30.60 16.53
CA GLU A 45 -31.76 -31.68 17.22
C GLU A 45 -31.00 -32.55 16.22
N TYR A 46 -29.79 -32.98 16.56
CA TYR A 46 -29.16 -34.15 15.96
C TYR A 46 -28.82 -35.15 17.06
N GLU A 47 -29.03 -36.42 16.76
CA GLU A 47 -29.13 -37.51 17.72
C GLU A 47 -27.73 -37.95 18.23
N GLU A 48 -27.54 -37.94 19.55
CA GLU A 48 -26.44 -38.65 20.23
C GLU A 48 -27.02 -39.88 20.96
N GLU A 49 -27.24 -40.97 20.21
CA GLU A 49 -27.27 -42.32 20.77
C GLU A 49 -25.87 -42.95 20.69
N GLU A 50 -25.56 -43.85 21.63
CA GLU A 50 -24.34 -44.66 21.74
C GLU A 50 -23.00 -43.92 21.99
N ASP A 51 -22.71 -43.63 23.26
CA ASP A 51 -21.44 -44.07 23.85
C ASP A 51 -21.58 -44.45 25.35
N ALA A 52 -22.13 -45.65 25.59
CA ALA A 52 -22.64 -46.08 26.90
C ALA A 52 -21.56 -46.59 27.89
N ASN A 53 -20.36 -45.98 27.91
CA ASN A 53 -19.21 -46.42 28.72
C ASN A 53 -18.53 -45.30 29.54
N GLY A 54 -19.21 -44.17 29.79
CA GLY A 54 -18.71 -43.12 30.69
C GLY A 54 -19.10 -43.37 32.15
N GLU A 55 -18.17 -43.83 32.99
CA GLU A 55 -18.41 -43.99 34.43
C GLU A 55 -18.25 -42.66 35.21
N ASP A 56 -19.22 -42.35 36.05
CA ASP A 56 -19.38 -41.06 36.74
C ASP A 56 -18.46 -40.96 37.98
N LEU A 57 -17.26 -40.39 37.81
CA LEU A 57 -16.13 -40.38 38.76
C LEU A 57 -16.34 -39.68 40.14
N PHE A 58 -17.57 -39.32 40.51
CA PHE A 58 -17.88 -38.46 41.67
C PHE A 58 -18.97 -39.01 42.61
N ARG A 59 -18.98 -40.33 42.88
CA ARG A 59 -19.81 -40.96 43.92
C ARG A 59 -19.03 -41.96 44.81
N ASP A 60 -19.70 -42.41 45.88
CA ASP A 60 -19.10 -43.08 47.05
C ASP A 60 -18.41 -44.44 46.80
N ASP A 61 -18.48 -45.02 45.60
CA ASP A 61 -17.83 -46.31 45.28
C ASP A 61 -16.30 -46.20 44.99
N MET A 62 -15.70 -44.99 45.02
CA MET A 62 -14.25 -44.73 44.87
C MET A 62 -13.34 -45.62 45.76
N MET A 63 -13.86 -46.14 46.87
CA MET A 63 -13.18 -47.09 47.76
C MET A 63 -13.01 -48.51 47.16
N ARG A 64 -13.53 -48.83 45.97
CA ARG A 64 -13.41 -50.17 45.37
C ARG A 64 -12.13 -50.40 44.57
N ASP A 65 -11.61 -49.36 43.91
CA ASP A 65 -10.47 -49.48 42.99
C ASP A 65 -9.13 -49.65 43.74
N TYR A 66 -9.08 -49.25 45.00
CA TYR A 66 -7.96 -49.49 45.92
C TYR A 66 -7.90 -50.94 46.46
N ARG A 67 -8.16 -51.92 45.60
CA ARG A 67 -7.98 -53.35 45.88
C ARG A 67 -6.83 -53.90 45.05
N GLU A 68 -5.76 -54.28 45.74
CA GLU A 68 -4.62 -55.00 45.17
C GLU A 68 -5.11 -56.22 44.34
N GLN A 69 -4.73 -56.28 43.06
CA GLN A 69 -5.07 -57.38 42.16
C GLN A 69 -3.81 -58.22 41.89
N PRO A 70 -3.56 -59.29 42.68
CA PRO A 70 -2.30 -60.04 42.64
C PRO A 70 -2.08 -60.85 41.34
N GLU A 71 -3.01 -60.81 40.39
CA GLU A 71 -2.88 -61.41 39.06
C GLU A 71 -2.33 -60.42 38.00
N LEU A 72 -2.33 -59.11 38.29
CA LEU A 72 -1.89 -58.05 37.35
C LEU A 72 -0.61 -57.30 37.79
N ASP A 73 -0.28 -57.27 39.08
CA ASP A 73 1.00 -56.72 39.57
C ASP A 73 2.22 -57.63 39.30
N ALA A 74 2.03 -58.77 38.63
CA ALA A 74 3.10 -59.69 38.24
C ALA A 74 3.66 -59.36 36.86
N LEU A 75 4.84 -58.70 36.80
CA LEU A 75 5.53 -58.42 35.54
C LEU A 75 5.82 -59.71 34.76
N SER A 76 5.51 -59.72 33.46
CA SER A 76 5.85 -60.82 32.56
C SER A 76 7.36 -60.86 32.29
N ALA A 77 8.05 -61.87 32.81
CA ALA A 77 9.51 -62.05 32.69
C ALA A 77 10.03 -62.39 31.28
N SER A 78 9.24 -62.19 30.21
CA SER A 78 9.56 -62.56 28.83
C SER A 78 10.42 -61.55 28.05
N GLY A 79 11.00 -60.55 28.75
CA GLY A 79 11.80 -59.48 28.13
C GLY A 79 12.89 -58.89 29.03
N ILE A 80 13.16 -59.51 30.18
CA ILE A 80 14.25 -59.11 31.08
C ILE A 80 15.33 -60.20 31.01
N ASP A 81 16.55 -59.84 30.61
CA ASP A 81 17.69 -60.76 30.63
C ASP A 81 18.34 -60.78 32.03
N ASP A 82 17.59 -61.36 32.98
CA ASP A 82 18.09 -61.70 34.32
C ASP A 82 19.07 -62.90 34.30
N THR A 83 19.61 -63.29 33.13
CA THR A 83 20.61 -64.36 33.00
C THR A 83 22.06 -63.87 32.88
N SER A 84 22.32 -62.63 33.31
CA SER A 84 23.66 -62.15 33.63
C SER A 84 23.86 -61.96 35.14
N ASP A 85 24.24 -63.05 35.82
CA ASP A 85 24.84 -62.99 37.17
C ASP A 85 26.15 -62.17 37.11
N ILE A 86 26.05 -60.85 37.28
CA ILE A 86 27.22 -59.98 37.48
C ILE A 86 27.75 -60.19 38.90
N THR A 87 28.33 -61.37 39.13
CA THR A 87 29.22 -61.61 40.27
C THR A 87 30.25 -60.49 40.34
N GLU A 88 30.49 -59.93 41.53
CA GLU A 88 31.44 -58.83 41.69
C GLU A 88 32.81 -59.24 41.10
N LEU A 89 33.19 -58.58 40.00
CA LEU A 89 34.45 -58.83 39.31
C LEU A 89 35.59 -58.65 40.31
N SER A 90 36.21 -59.77 40.69
CA SER A 90 37.31 -59.78 41.67
C SER A 90 38.36 -58.73 41.30
N PHE A 91 39.01 -58.15 42.31
CA PHE A 91 39.91 -57.00 42.12
C PHE A 91 40.97 -57.22 41.01
N ASP A 92 41.46 -58.46 40.88
CA ASP A 92 42.43 -58.88 39.87
C ASP A 92 41.82 -59.07 38.46
N ALA A 93 40.53 -59.40 38.37
CA ALA A 93 39.77 -59.43 37.11
C ALA A 93 39.41 -58.01 36.65
N ARG A 94 38.91 -57.15 37.55
CA ARG A 94 38.62 -55.72 37.26
C ARG A 94 39.87 -54.99 36.76
N ARG A 95 41.03 -55.22 37.41
CA ARG A 95 42.31 -54.62 36.99
C ARG A 95 42.77 -55.11 35.61
N ARG A 96 42.49 -56.38 35.24
CA ARG A 96 42.75 -56.86 33.86
C ARG A 96 41.81 -56.22 32.84
N ALA A 97 40.55 -55.97 33.20
CA ALA A 97 39.61 -55.25 32.33
C ALA A 97 40.04 -53.79 32.12
N GLU A 98 40.42 -53.07 33.18
CA GLU A 98 40.97 -51.71 33.08
C GLU A 98 42.23 -51.65 32.20
N ILE A 99 43.17 -52.60 32.36
CA ILE A 99 44.37 -52.70 31.50
C ILE A 99 44.01 -53.03 30.05
N ALA A 100 42.96 -53.83 29.80
CA ALA A 100 42.51 -54.16 28.44
C ALA A 100 41.79 -52.99 27.76
N MET A 101 41.01 -52.20 28.51
CA MET A 101 40.35 -50.97 28.04
C MET A 101 41.40 -49.91 27.73
N ALA A 102 42.28 -49.58 28.70
CA ALA A 102 43.35 -48.61 28.50
C ALA A 102 44.27 -48.97 27.32
N ARG A 103 44.51 -50.26 27.05
CA ARG A 103 45.26 -50.72 25.88
C ARG A 103 44.50 -50.55 24.55
N ARG A 104 43.17 -50.58 24.56
CA ARG A 104 42.35 -50.25 23.38
C ARG A 104 42.34 -48.75 23.13
N ASP A 105 42.14 -47.96 24.19
CA ASP A 105 42.11 -46.50 24.12
C ASP A 105 43.47 -45.93 23.69
N GLN A 106 44.57 -46.55 24.17
CA GLN A 106 45.93 -46.24 23.74
C GLN A 106 46.18 -46.59 22.27
N LEU A 107 45.63 -47.70 21.77
CA LEU A 107 45.70 -48.04 20.34
C LEU A 107 44.91 -47.06 19.47
N SER A 108 43.73 -46.58 19.91
CA SER A 108 42.99 -45.54 19.18
C SER A 108 43.66 -44.16 19.21
N MET A 109 44.68 -43.94 20.06
CA MET A 109 45.55 -42.77 20.01
C MET A 109 46.84 -43.01 19.20
N GLU A 110 47.19 -44.25 18.89
CA GLU A 110 48.36 -44.59 18.06
C GLU A 110 48.03 -44.65 16.55
N ASP A 111 46.78 -44.97 16.18
CA ASP A 111 46.31 -44.95 14.76
C ASP A 111 46.22 -43.51 14.17
N GLU A 112 46.19 -42.46 14.99
CA GLU A 112 46.20 -41.05 14.53
C GLU A 112 47.61 -40.46 14.29
N LEU A 113 48.69 -41.24 14.51
CA LEU A 113 50.07 -40.73 14.54
C LEU A 113 51.09 -41.55 13.71
N TYR A 114 50.70 -41.95 12.50
CA TYR A 114 51.62 -42.55 11.50
C TYR A 114 51.48 -41.97 10.08
N TRP A 115 52.33 -40.97 9.76
CA TRP A 115 52.99 -40.84 8.46
C TRP A 115 54.43 -40.36 8.68
N GLU A 116 55.36 -40.84 7.86
CA GLU A 116 56.79 -40.93 8.21
C GLU A 116 57.62 -39.69 7.79
N ASP A 117 58.58 -39.29 8.64
CA ASP A 117 59.76 -38.54 8.21
C ASP A 117 60.66 -39.45 7.35
N GLY A 118 60.70 -39.18 6.04
CA GLY A 118 61.54 -39.89 5.06
C GLY A 118 62.42 -38.91 4.27
N ASP A 119 63.71 -38.89 4.57
CA ASP A 119 64.69 -37.96 3.99
C ASP A 119 65.24 -38.43 2.61
N GLU A 120 66.03 -37.58 1.96
CA GLU A 120 66.75 -37.76 0.69
C GLU A 120 65.93 -37.80 -0.62
N SER A 121 65.72 -36.62 -1.23
CA SER A 121 66.11 -36.44 -2.64
C SER A 121 66.33 -34.96 -3.00
N ALA A 122 67.59 -34.60 -3.28
CA ALA A 122 67.95 -33.23 -3.62
C ALA A 122 67.85 -32.94 -5.13
N ALA A 123 67.66 -31.65 -5.45
CA ALA A 123 67.84 -31.01 -6.75
C ALA A 123 66.84 -31.34 -7.88
N SER A 124 65.92 -30.40 -8.13
CA SER A 124 66.07 -29.55 -9.33
C SER A 124 65.37 -28.19 -9.23
N LEU A 125 65.82 -27.23 -10.04
CA LEU A 125 65.20 -25.92 -10.37
C LEU A 125 65.27 -24.76 -9.35
N ALA A 126 66.49 -24.28 -9.09
CA ALA A 126 66.69 -22.88 -8.74
C ALA A 126 66.44 -21.94 -9.95
N ARG A 127 65.46 -21.01 -9.81
CA ARG A 127 65.31 -19.70 -10.51
C ARG A 127 63.96 -19.08 -10.10
N ARG A 128 63.84 -17.81 -9.67
CA ARG A 128 64.79 -16.69 -9.59
C ARG A 128 64.58 -15.95 -8.26
N LEU A 129 65.65 -15.48 -7.60
CA LEU A 129 65.54 -14.38 -6.65
C LEU A 129 65.51 -13.04 -7.40
N ALA A 130 64.67 -12.13 -6.93
CA ALA A 130 64.81 -10.69 -7.12
C ALA A 130 64.48 -10.02 -5.77
N PRO A 131 65.28 -9.07 -5.26
CA PRO A 131 65.01 -8.46 -3.97
C PRO A 131 63.83 -7.49 -4.08
N ARG A 132 62.77 -7.72 -3.30
CA ARG A 132 61.69 -6.75 -3.12
C ARG A 132 62.09 -5.75 -2.03
N GLN A 133 61.84 -4.47 -2.28
CA GLN A 133 62.03 -3.42 -1.27
C GLN A 133 60.91 -3.52 -0.21
N PRO A 134 61.14 -3.08 1.03
CA PRO A 134 60.07 -2.99 2.02
C PRO A 134 59.12 -1.86 1.60
N GLU A 135 57.87 -2.22 1.29
CA GLU A 135 56.75 -1.30 1.18
C GLU A 135 55.80 -1.56 2.36
N GLU A 136 55.20 -0.47 2.83
CA GLU A 136 54.62 -0.27 4.16
C GLU A 136 53.42 -1.18 4.50
N ASP A 137 53.28 -1.46 5.80
CA ASP A 137 52.08 -1.91 6.53
C ASP A 137 51.22 -3.02 5.89
N ILE A 138 51.59 -4.27 6.20
CA ILE A 138 50.67 -5.42 6.23
C ILE A 138 50.38 -5.73 7.70
N ASP A 139 49.10 -5.96 8.04
CA ASP A 139 48.63 -6.26 9.40
C ASP A 139 49.35 -7.48 10.02
N GLU A 140 49.39 -7.54 11.35
CA GLU A 140 50.13 -8.57 12.12
C GLU A 140 49.61 -10.02 11.90
N ASP A 141 50.47 -10.98 12.25
CA ASP A 141 50.36 -12.44 12.03
C ASP A 141 49.10 -13.09 12.66
N ASP A 142 47.97 -12.97 11.97
CA ASP A 142 46.67 -13.60 12.29
C ASP A 142 46.53 -14.89 11.47
N GLY A 143 47.18 -15.95 11.98
CA GLY A 143 47.55 -17.18 11.24
C GLY A 143 46.48 -17.80 10.33
N GLU A 144 46.93 -18.41 9.23
CA GLU A 144 46.10 -18.95 8.15
C GLU A 144 45.21 -20.12 8.59
N VAL A 145 44.04 -19.78 9.13
CA VAL A 145 42.91 -20.70 9.28
C VAL A 145 42.52 -21.23 7.89
N PRO A 146 42.45 -22.56 7.67
CA PRO A 146 42.13 -23.14 6.37
C PRO A 146 40.81 -22.64 5.77
N ILE A 147 40.77 -22.56 4.44
CA ILE A 147 39.67 -21.97 3.65
C ILE A 147 38.40 -22.85 3.68
N ASP A 148 38.54 -24.10 4.11
CA ASP A 148 37.54 -25.15 3.96
C ASP A 148 36.57 -25.28 5.15
N ILE A 149 36.65 -24.40 6.16
CA ILE A 149 35.84 -24.55 7.39
C ILE A 149 34.34 -24.31 7.13
N LEU A 150 33.99 -23.29 6.33
CA LEU A 150 32.61 -23.00 5.93
C LEU A 150 31.92 -24.10 5.07
N GLU A 151 32.66 -25.10 4.60
CA GLU A 151 32.11 -26.22 3.81
C GLU A 151 31.97 -27.51 4.63
N ASN A 152 32.65 -27.61 5.78
CA ASN A 152 32.67 -28.81 6.61
C ASN A 152 31.46 -28.88 7.57
N TYR A 153 30.29 -29.21 7.01
CA TYR A 153 29.06 -29.57 7.74
C TYR A 153 29.18 -30.95 8.44
N HIS A 154 30.12 -31.06 9.38
CA HIS A 154 30.35 -32.28 10.17
C HIS A 154 29.31 -32.43 11.28
N ASP A 155 28.13 -32.96 10.94
CA ASP A 155 27.04 -33.40 11.84
C ASP A 155 26.49 -32.36 12.85
N ARG A 156 26.85 -31.08 12.71
CA ARG A 156 26.40 -29.97 13.56
C ARG A 156 25.18 -29.26 12.97
N SER A 157 24.37 -28.63 13.83
CA SER A 157 23.37 -27.68 13.34
C SER A 157 24.05 -26.43 12.77
N ALA A 158 23.47 -25.82 11.73
CA ALA A 158 24.00 -24.59 11.14
C ALA A 158 24.08 -23.43 12.16
N ARG A 159 23.20 -23.43 13.17
CA ARG A 159 23.22 -22.48 14.30
C ARG A 159 24.46 -22.64 15.17
N ASP A 160 24.82 -23.88 15.52
CA ASP A 160 25.99 -24.15 16.35
C ASP A 160 27.27 -23.89 15.56
N HIS A 161 27.32 -24.30 14.29
CA HIS A 161 28.42 -24.00 13.37
C HIS A 161 28.62 -22.48 13.19
N CYS A 162 27.55 -21.68 13.02
CA CYS A 162 27.67 -20.21 12.99
C CYS A 162 28.04 -19.57 14.34
N SER A 163 27.99 -20.32 15.44
CA SER A 163 28.43 -19.86 16.76
C SER A 163 29.93 -20.10 17.02
N ASP A 164 30.54 -21.07 16.32
CA ASP A 164 31.99 -21.32 16.39
C ASP A 164 32.77 -20.07 15.93
N GLU A 165 33.74 -19.63 16.74
CA GLU A 165 34.41 -18.34 16.51
C GLU A 165 35.21 -18.30 15.20
N ALA A 166 35.75 -19.45 14.76
CA ALA A 166 36.44 -19.57 13.48
C ALA A 166 35.51 -19.25 12.29
N VAL A 167 34.32 -19.85 12.27
CA VAL A 167 33.29 -19.62 11.25
C VAL A 167 32.81 -18.16 11.29
N GLY A 168 32.56 -17.62 12.50
CA GLY A 168 32.18 -16.22 12.69
C GLY A 168 33.23 -15.23 12.18
N ARG A 169 34.53 -15.52 12.39
CA ARG A 169 35.66 -14.75 11.83
C ARG A 169 35.73 -14.90 10.31
N GLU A 170 35.43 -16.07 9.75
CA GLU A 170 35.46 -16.28 8.29
C GLU A 170 34.32 -15.53 7.59
N ILE A 171 33.08 -15.62 8.09
CA ILE A 171 31.92 -14.85 7.61
C ILE A 171 32.23 -13.35 7.63
N PHE A 172 32.83 -12.84 8.73
CA PHE A 172 33.28 -11.45 8.82
C PHE A 172 34.35 -11.11 7.77
N LYS A 173 35.38 -11.96 7.58
CA LYS A 173 36.45 -11.74 6.58
C LYS A 173 35.90 -11.79 5.15
N ARG A 174 34.97 -12.69 4.82
CA ARG A 174 34.29 -12.84 3.52
C ARG A 174 33.37 -11.66 3.21
N PHE A 175 32.43 -11.31 4.10
CA PHE A 175 31.54 -10.17 3.88
C PHE A 175 32.29 -8.82 3.81
N LYS A 176 33.40 -8.68 4.56
CA LYS A 176 34.32 -7.53 4.41
C LYS A 176 34.97 -7.46 3.02
N LYS A 177 35.23 -8.59 2.33
CA LYS A 177 35.65 -8.58 0.92
C LYS A 177 34.48 -8.14 0.01
N PHE A 178 33.31 -8.76 0.16
CA PHE A 178 32.09 -8.46 -0.61
C PHE A 178 31.79 -6.95 -0.66
N LEU A 179 31.67 -6.29 0.50
CA LEU A 179 31.35 -4.85 0.56
C LEU A 179 32.36 -3.92 -0.16
N ASN A 180 33.61 -4.36 -0.36
CA ASN A 180 34.64 -3.57 -1.02
C ASN A 180 34.79 -3.90 -2.51
N PHE A 181 34.64 -5.17 -2.89
CA PHE A 181 34.94 -5.66 -4.25
C PHE A 181 33.70 -5.93 -5.12
N PHE A 182 32.51 -6.07 -4.54
CA PHE A 182 31.29 -6.31 -5.30
C PHE A 182 31.02 -5.17 -6.30
N LYS A 183 30.68 -5.57 -7.53
CA LYS A 183 30.28 -4.68 -8.61
C LYS A 183 28.96 -5.13 -9.20
N ASP A 184 28.11 -4.14 -9.46
CA ASP A 184 26.85 -4.34 -10.16
C ASP A 184 27.10 -4.81 -11.61
N PRO A 185 26.48 -5.89 -12.09
CA PRO A 185 26.72 -6.44 -13.43
C PRO A 185 26.22 -5.52 -14.57
N ALA A 186 25.25 -4.64 -14.32
CA ALA A 186 24.70 -3.73 -15.32
C ALA A 186 25.55 -2.46 -15.48
N THR A 187 26.15 -1.96 -14.40
CA THR A 187 26.90 -0.68 -14.41
C THR A 187 28.41 -0.80 -14.20
N ASN A 188 28.92 -1.96 -13.74
CA ASN A 188 30.33 -2.22 -13.41
C ASN A 188 30.91 -1.24 -12.35
N GLN A 189 30.03 -0.64 -11.52
CA GLN A 189 30.39 0.25 -10.42
C GLN A 189 30.21 -0.46 -9.06
N ASN A 190 30.97 -0.01 -8.04
CA ASN A 190 30.94 -0.58 -6.70
C ASN A 190 29.69 -0.10 -5.93
N LYS A 191 28.54 -0.76 -6.17
CA LYS A 191 27.21 -0.46 -5.60
C LYS A 191 27.25 -0.13 -4.11
N TYR A 192 27.84 -1.00 -3.28
CA TYR A 192 27.87 -0.82 -1.82
C TYR A 192 28.75 0.34 -1.35
N ILE A 193 29.82 0.69 -2.05
CA ILE A 193 30.66 1.85 -1.69
C ILE A 193 29.88 3.16 -1.94
N LEU A 194 29.06 3.21 -3.00
CA LEU A 194 28.15 4.33 -3.23
C LEU A 194 27.01 4.34 -2.19
N ALA A 195 26.39 3.20 -1.91
CA ALA A 195 25.34 3.08 -0.89
C ALA A 195 25.84 3.54 0.50
N ILE A 196 27.03 3.12 0.93
CA ILE A 196 27.66 3.57 2.19
C ILE A 196 27.91 5.09 2.18
N ARG A 197 28.31 5.68 1.05
CA ARG A 197 28.47 7.14 0.94
C ARG A 197 27.14 7.88 1.08
N HIS A 198 26.06 7.39 0.49
CA HIS A 198 24.72 7.96 0.66
C HIS A 198 24.20 7.77 2.09
N MET A 199 24.40 6.58 2.68
CA MET A 199 24.07 6.28 4.08
C MET A 199 24.75 7.25 5.05
N VAL A 200 26.05 7.50 4.88
CA VAL A 200 26.83 8.43 5.72
C VAL A 200 26.45 9.90 5.45
N ALA A 201 26.15 10.29 4.21
CA ALA A 201 25.69 11.64 3.89
C ALA A 201 24.33 11.98 4.55
N ASP A 202 23.42 11.01 4.58
CA ASP A 202 22.11 11.11 5.23
C ASP A 202 22.17 10.84 6.76
N ASN A 203 23.31 10.39 7.29
CA ASN A 203 23.50 9.92 8.68
C ASN A 203 22.56 8.74 9.08
N ARG A 204 22.34 7.79 8.17
CA ARG A 204 21.50 6.61 8.41
C ARG A 204 22.23 5.53 9.22
N LEU A 205 21.50 4.91 10.14
CA LEU A 205 21.96 3.81 11.01
C LEU A 205 22.07 2.45 10.30
N SER A 206 21.52 2.32 9.09
CA SER A 206 21.32 1.04 8.42
C SER A 206 21.79 1.04 6.97
N LEU A 207 22.46 -0.06 6.59
CA LEU A 207 22.90 -0.38 5.23
C LEU A 207 21.96 -1.43 4.64
N GLU A 208 21.42 -1.15 3.46
CA GLU A 208 20.56 -2.09 2.73
C GLU A 208 21.39 -2.99 1.81
N VAL A 209 21.13 -4.30 1.86
CA VAL A 209 21.85 -5.33 1.09
C VAL A 209 20.85 -6.24 0.39
N ASP A 210 20.91 -6.31 -0.93
CA ASP A 210 20.06 -7.20 -1.72
C ASP A 210 20.53 -8.65 -1.60
N TYR A 211 19.63 -9.56 -1.26
CA TYR A 211 19.92 -11.01 -1.18
C TYR A 211 20.40 -11.56 -2.53
N ASN A 212 19.80 -11.10 -3.64
CA ASN A 212 20.18 -11.49 -5.00
C ASN A 212 21.66 -11.18 -5.31
N ASP A 213 22.20 -10.06 -4.80
CA ASP A 213 23.61 -9.70 -4.97
C ASP A 213 24.54 -10.62 -4.19
N LEU A 214 24.13 -11.09 -3.01
CA LEU A 214 24.86 -12.06 -2.19
C LEU A 214 24.90 -13.45 -2.84
N SER A 215 23.82 -13.86 -3.51
CA SER A 215 23.70 -15.17 -4.16
C SER A 215 24.40 -15.29 -5.53
N ASN A 216 24.81 -14.18 -6.13
CA ASN A 216 25.50 -14.19 -7.43
C ASN A 216 26.93 -14.78 -7.32
N GLU A 217 27.51 -15.24 -8.43
CA GLU A 217 28.88 -15.79 -8.48
C GLU A 217 29.98 -14.79 -8.08
N ASN A 218 29.72 -13.48 -8.20
CA ASN A 218 30.60 -12.40 -7.70
C ASN A 218 30.33 -12.05 -6.21
N GLY A 219 29.43 -12.79 -5.55
CA GLY A 219 29.01 -12.64 -4.16
C GLY A 219 29.69 -13.65 -3.23
N GLU A 220 28.98 -14.08 -2.20
CA GLU A 220 29.43 -15.08 -1.21
C GLU A 220 28.25 -16.04 -0.92
N PRO A 221 27.99 -17.03 -1.80
CA PRO A 221 26.77 -17.84 -1.76
C PRO A 221 26.62 -18.66 -0.47
N HIS A 222 27.73 -19.02 0.20
CA HIS A 222 27.71 -19.67 1.52
C HIS A 222 27.03 -18.79 2.59
N ILE A 223 27.25 -17.47 2.55
CA ILE A 223 26.60 -16.53 3.47
C ILE A 223 25.10 -16.42 3.14
N ALA A 224 24.74 -16.43 1.84
CA ALA A 224 23.34 -16.44 1.42
C ALA A 224 22.62 -17.72 1.90
N PHE A 225 23.28 -18.89 1.86
CA PHE A 225 22.72 -20.16 2.34
C PHE A 225 22.55 -20.21 3.87
N LEU A 226 23.54 -19.72 4.64
CA LEU A 226 23.48 -19.73 6.11
C LEU A 226 22.49 -18.70 6.71
N LEU A 227 22.23 -17.60 5.99
CA LEU A 227 21.44 -16.47 6.48
C LEU A 227 19.97 -16.82 6.83
N PRO A 228 19.23 -17.65 6.06
CA PRO A 228 17.88 -18.09 6.45
C PRO A 228 17.84 -19.03 7.66
N GLU A 229 18.84 -19.91 7.84
CA GLU A 229 18.86 -20.92 8.91
C GLU A 229 19.33 -20.38 10.26
N ALA A 230 20.36 -19.51 10.26
CA ALA A 230 20.98 -18.96 11.47
C ALA A 230 21.01 -17.41 11.48
N PRO A 231 19.88 -16.71 11.23
CA PRO A 231 19.87 -15.28 10.97
C PRO A 231 20.40 -14.43 12.13
N VAL A 232 20.16 -14.83 13.39
CA VAL A 232 20.62 -14.07 14.56
C VAL A 232 22.14 -13.99 14.59
N GLN A 233 22.82 -15.14 14.50
CA GLN A 233 24.27 -15.24 14.50
C GLN A 233 24.88 -14.55 13.28
N VAL A 234 24.31 -14.78 12.09
CA VAL A 234 24.84 -14.21 10.84
C VAL A 234 24.71 -12.68 10.85
N LEU A 235 23.53 -12.13 11.16
CA LEU A 235 23.30 -10.67 11.16
C LEU A 235 24.23 -9.94 12.15
N GLU A 236 24.47 -10.48 13.35
CA GLU A 236 25.44 -9.91 14.30
C GLU A 236 26.86 -9.82 13.71
N ARG A 237 27.29 -10.77 12.88
CA ARG A 237 28.58 -10.71 12.17
C ARG A 237 28.57 -9.74 10.98
N LEU A 238 27.46 -9.62 10.27
CA LEU A 238 27.30 -8.67 9.16
C LEU A 238 27.29 -7.21 9.67
N ASP A 239 26.66 -6.94 10.81
CA ASP A 239 26.68 -5.63 11.50
C ASP A 239 28.10 -5.26 11.95
N GLN A 240 28.82 -6.19 12.57
CA GLN A 240 30.23 -6.02 12.96
C GLN A 240 31.13 -5.72 11.74
N ALA A 241 30.99 -6.49 10.65
CA ALA A 241 31.77 -6.30 9.43
C ALA A 241 31.45 -4.97 8.72
N THR A 242 30.17 -4.58 8.66
CA THR A 242 29.74 -3.29 8.10
C THR A 242 30.30 -2.13 8.90
N THR A 243 30.18 -2.18 10.23
CA THR A 243 30.69 -1.15 11.15
C THR A 243 32.21 -0.97 10.99
N ALA A 244 32.96 -2.07 10.82
CA ALA A 244 34.41 -2.02 10.54
C ALA A 244 34.74 -1.40 9.17
N VAL A 245 33.98 -1.70 8.11
CA VAL A 245 34.17 -1.07 6.78
C VAL A 245 33.84 0.42 6.81
N VAL A 246 32.71 0.81 7.42
CA VAL A 246 32.29 2.21 7.54
C VAL A 246 33.30 3.01 8.35
N THR A 247 33.76 2.49 9.50
CA THR A 247 34.76 3.18 10.34
C THR A 247 36.11 3.33 9.62
N ARG A 248 36.53 2.36 8.80
CA ARG A 248 37.76 2.46 8.00
C ARG A 248 37.66 3.55 6.91
N ILE A 249 36.51 3.69 6.26
CA ILE A 249 36.30 4.72 5.21
C ILE A 249 36.08 6.11 5.85
N PHE A 250 35.37 6.16 6.99
CA PHE A 250 34.97 7.38 7.68
C PHE A 250 35.24 7.29 9.20
N PRO A 251 36.48 7.50 9.68
CA PRO A 251 36.83 7.38 11.09
C PRO A 251 36.03 8.28 12.05
N TRP A 252 35.46 9.38 11.54
CA TRP A 252 34.63 10.31 12.30
C TRP A 252 33.19 9.82 12.54
N TYR A 253 32.73 8.78 11.85
CA TYR A 253 31.34 8.31 11.90
C TYR A 253 30.95 7.72 13.25
N ASN A 254 31.91 7.15 13.97
CA ASN A 254 31.79 6.63 15.35
C ASN A 254 31.44 7.71 16.41
N ARG A 255 31.21 8.97 16.00
CA ARG A 255 30.63 10.03 16.84
C ARG A 255 29.11 10.17 16.70
N VAL A 256 28.54 9.64 15.62
CA VAL A 256 27.11 9.68 15.32
C VAL A 256 26.46 8.36 15.73
N THR A 257 27.10 7.24 15.38
CA THR A 257 26.58 5.89 15.61
C THR A 257 27.74 4.92 15.89
N ASN A 258 27.67 4.14 16.96
CA ASN A 258 28.70 3.13 17.28
C ASN A 258 28.54 1.84 16.46
N GLU A 259 27.34 1.57 15.96
CA GLU A 259 26.94 0.33 15.26
C GLU A 259 26.15 0.69 14.00
N VAL A 260 26.35 -0.07 12.91
CA VAL A 260 25.59 0.05 11.66
C VAL A 260 24.92 -1.29 11.35
N LYS A 261 23.59 -1.28 11.11
CA LYS A 261 22.78 -2.49 10.97
C LYS A 261 22.53 -2.89 9.52
N VAL A 262 22.62 -4.18 9.21
CA VAL A 262 22.43 -4.73 7.86
C VAL A 262 20.99 -5.14 7.63
N ARG A 263 20.36 -4.51 6.64
CA ARG A 263 18.96 -4.66 6.27
C ARG A 263 18.85 -5.48 4.99
N VAL A 264 18.38 -6.73 5.10
CA VAL A 264 18.28 -7.66 3.98
C VAL A 264 17.07 -7.31 3.10
N LYS A 265 17.31 -7.11 1.80
CA LYS A 265 16.30 -6.87 0.77
C LYS A 265 16.09 -8.10 -0.11
N ASN A 266 14.89 -8.20 -0.69
CA ASN A 266 14.58 -9.11 -1.80
C ASN A 266 14.90 -10.59 -1.53
N LEU A 267 14.52 -11.11 -0.36
CA LEU A 267 14.51 -12.55 -0.09
C LEU A 267 13.58 -13.26 -1.11
N PRO A 268 14.00 -14.35 -1.77
CA PRO A 268 13.25 -14.94 -2.89
C PRO A 268 12.03 -15.79 -2.49
N SER A 269 11.96 -16.25 -1.24
CA SER A 269 10.77 -16.90 -0.70
C SER A 269 9.87 -15.86 -0.04
N GLU A 270 8.62 -15.71 -0.51
CA GLU A 270 7.57 -14.94 0.16
C GLU A 270 6.49 -15.89 0.68
N GLU A 271 6.17 -15.79 1.97
CA GLU A 271 5.19 -16.63 2.65
C GLU A 271 3.92 -15.87 3.03
N ASP A 272 2.76 -16.52 2.94
CA ASP A 272 1.53 -16.05 3.57
C ASP A 272 1.60 -16.19 5.10
N ILE A 273 1.09 -15.19 5.81
CA ILE A 273 1.01 -15.16 7.29
C ILE A 273 0.31 -16.40 7.89
N ARG A 274 -0.59 -17.04 7.12
CA ARG A 274 -1.32 -18.27 7.46
C ARG A 274 -0.53 -19.56 7.29
N LEU A 275 0.54 -19.56 6.48
CA LEU A 275 1.43 -20.69 6.27
C LEU A 275 2.51 -20.82 7.35
N LEU A 276 2.73 -19.78 8.17
CA LEU A 276 3.66 -19.80 9.31
C LEU A 276 3.36 -20.95 10.29
N ARG A 277 4.24 -21.96 10.32
CA ARG A 277 4.19 -23.13 11.22
C ARG A 277 5.43 -23.19 12.13
N GLN A 278 5.50 -24.23 12.95
CA GLN A 278 6.66 -24.53 13.82
C GLN A 278 7.99 -24.70 13.05
N ILE A 279 7.93 -25.05 11.76
CA ILE A 279 9.12 -25.26 10.91
C ILE A 279 9.92 -23.95 10.79
N HIS A 280 9.26 -22.80 10.75
CA HIS A 280 9.90 -21.51 10.45
C HIS A 280 10.43 -20.82 11.73
N LEU A 281 10.42 -21.51 12.88
CA LEU A 281 10.86 -20.96 14.17
C LEU A 281 12.36 -20.64 14.15
N ASN A 282 12.68 -19.38 14.48
CA ASN A 282 14.00 -18.76 14.45
C ASN A 282 14.63 -18.61 13.05
N MET A 283 13.89 -18.93 11.98
CA MET A 283 14.33 -18.71 10.60
C MET A 283 14.02 -17.29 10.12
N LEU A 284 14.71 -16.85 9.05
CA LEU A 284 14.42 -15.60 8.36
C LEU A 284 13.29 -15.80 7.35
N ILE A 285 12.16 -15.12 7.56
CA ILE A 285 11.00 -15.14 6.68
C ILE A 285 10.80 -13.79 5.98
N LYS A 286 10.26 -13.81 4.76
CA LYS A 286 9.61 -12.65 4.13
C LYS A 286 8.11 -12.93 4.07
N THR A 287 7.30 -11.99 4.52
CA THR A 287 5.84 -12.04 4.49
C THR A 287 5.29 -10.68 4.05
N SER A 288 4.08 -10.62 3.49
CA SER A 288 3.43 -9.35 3.17
C SER A 288 2.01 -9.24 3.73
N GLY A 289 1.55 -8.01 3.94
CA GLY A 289 0.25 -7.75 4.55
C GLY A 289 0.00 -6.27 4.86
N VAL A 290 -1.21 -6.00 5.36
CA VAL A 290 -1.66 -4.66 5.77
C VAL A 290 -1.34 -4.45 7.25
N VAL A 291 -0.77 -3.30 7.60
CA VAL A 291 -0.61 -2.92 9.01
C VAL A 291 -1.96 -2.46 9.56
N THR A 292 -2.47 -3.13 10.59
CA THR A 292 -3.78 -2.85 11.19
C THR A 292 -3.68 -1.92 12.40
N VAL A 293 -2.70 -2.16 13.27
CA VAL A 293 -2.54 -1.41 14.53
C VAL A 293 -1.05 -1.15 14.74
N THR A 294 -0.71 0.03 15.26
CA THR A 294 0.66 0.43 15.60
C THR A 294 0.66 1.12 16.97
N THR A 295 1.47 0.64 17.92
CA THR A 295 1.69 1.40 19.16
C THR A 295 2.41 2.71 18.85
N GLY A 296 2.39 3.64 19.81
CA GLY A 296 3.41 4.70 19.86
C GLY A 296 4.82 4.11 20.00
N ILE A 297 5.84 4.94 19.75
CA ILE A 297 7.24 4.60 20.02
C ILE A 297 7.45 4.66 21.53
N LEU A 298 7.99 3.59 22.10
CA LEU A 298 8.33 3.46 23.52
C LEU A 298 9.84 3.22 23.67
N PRO A 299 10.50 3.78 24.69
CA PRO A 299 11.89 3.42 24.99
C PRO A 299 11.95 2.07 25.70
N GLN A 300 12.66 1.10 25.12
CA GLN A 300 13.01 -0.16 25.76
C GLN A 300 14.47 -0.11 26.25
N LEU A 301 14.76 -0.85 27.30
CA LEU A 301 16.10 -0.97 27.91
C LEU A 301 16.92 -1.99 27.13
N SER A 302 18.12 -1.62 26.66
CA SER A 302 19.06 -2.55 26.00
C SER A 302 20.21 -2.95 26.93
N VAL A 303 20.90 -1.97 27.50
CA VAL A 303 21.97 -2.18 28.47
C VAL A 303 21.55 -1.57 29.80
N LEU A 304 21.25 -2.43 30.75
CA LEU A 304 20.90 -2.10 32.12
C LEU A 304 22.16 -1.85 32.94
N LYS A 305 22.12 -0.83 33.78
CA LYS A 305 23.05 -0.62 34.89
C LYS A 305 22.24 -0.32 36.14
N TYR A 306 22.72 -0.79 37.28
CA TYR A 306 21.97 -0.77 38.52
C TYR A 306 22.81 -0.26 39.68
N ASP A 307 22.29 0.68 40.47
CA ASP A 307 22.98 1.21 41.63
C ASP A 307 22.64 0.38 42.88
N CYS A 308 23.69 -0.10 43.56
CA CYS A 308 23.52 -0.84 44.81
C CYS A 308 23.35 0.14 46.00
N LYS A 309 22.11 0.30 46.48
CA LYS A 309 21.77 1.14 47.65
C LYS A 309 22.63 0.91 48.90
N SER A 310 23.21 -0.28 49.06
CA SER A 310 24.06 -0.62 50.23
C SER A 310 25.49 -0.06 50.16
N CYS A 311 25.97 0.35 48.99
CA CYS A 311 27.37 0.78 48.79
C CYS A 311 27.60 1.83 47.69
N SER A 312 26.54 2.30 47.02
CA SER A 312 26.58 3.25 45.89
C SER A 312 27.50 2.82 44.73
N PHE A 313 27.72 1.51 44.58
CA PHE A 313 28.47 0.94 43.47
C PHE A 313 27.54 0.64 42.30
N VAL A 314 27.90 1.13 41.11
CA VAL A 314 27.22 0.85 39.84
C VAL A 314 27.54 -0.59 39.43
N LEU A 315 26.53 -1.45 39.40
CA LEU A 315 26.61 -2.79 38.85
C LEU A 315 26.77 -2.71 37.33
N GLY A 316 27.53 -3.66 36.78
CA GLY A 316 27.97 -3.65 35.38
C GLY A 316 26.84 -3.70 34.34
N PRO A 317 27.19 -3.57 33.05
CA PRO A 317 26.23 -3.63 31.95
C PRO A 317 25.59 -5.03 31.83
N PHE A 318 24.31 -5.14 32.14
CA PHE A 318 23.51 -6.34 31.84
C PHE A 318 22.75 -6.11 30.53
N VAL A 319 22.92 -7.01 29.55
CA VAL A 319 22.19 -6.95 28.29
C VAL A 319 20.80 -7.54 28.48
N GLN A 320 19.78 -6.70 28.33
CA GLN A 320 18.38 -7.10 28.48
C GLN A 320 17.93 -7.89 27.25
N ARG A 321 17.52 -9.15 27.47
CA ARG A 321 16.86 -9.96 26.43
C ARG A 321 15.38 -9.59 26.31
N GLN A 322 14.72 -9.92 25.21
CA GLN A 322 13.30 -9.55 25.04
C GLN A 322 12.37 -10.40 25.93
N ASP A 323 12.80 -11.62 26.28
CA ASP A 323 11.94 -12.64 26.90
C ASP A 323 12.01 -12.71 28.44
N GLU A 324 13.08 -12.19 29.06
CA GLU A 324 13.31 -12.29 30.52
C GLU A 324 13.98 -11.03 31.08
N GLU A 325 13.49 -10.52 32.21
CA GLU A 325 13.99 -9.31 32.88
C GLU A 325 15.28 -9.59 33.69
N THR A 326 16.42 -9.13 33.17
CA THR A 326 17.77 -9.49 33.66
C THR A 326 18.17 -8.75 34.94
N LYS A 327 17.67 -9.24 36.08
CA LYS A 327 17.95 -8.66 37.41
C LYS A 327 19.25 -9.20 38.03
N PRO A 328 20.20 -8.34 38.47
CA PRO A 328 21.33 -8.79 39.27
C PRO A 328 20.87 -9.38 40.60
N THR A 329 21.51 -10.46 41.04
CA THR A 329 21.14 -11.18 42.28
C THR A 329 21.99 -10.81 43.49
N THR A 330 23.22 -10.33 43.28
CA THR A 330 24.21 -10.04 44.34
C THR A 330 25.17 -8.93 43.87
N CYS A 331 25.48 -7.95 44.73
CA CYS A 331 26.51 -6.95 44.45
C CYS A 331 27.93 -7.53 44.65
N PRO A 332 28.88 -7.37 43.71
CA PRO A 332 30.25 -7.85 43.90
C PRO A 332 31.01 -7.10 45.00
N SER A 333 30.72 -5.81 45.19
CA SER A 333 31.47 -4.91 46.09
C SER A 333 31.08 -5.02 47.56
N CYS A 334 29.87 -5.51 47.88
CA CYS A 334 29.39 -5.62 49.27
C CYS A 334 28.61 -6.91 49.58
N GLN A 335 28.47 -7.82 48.60
CA GLN A 335 27.72 -9.07 48.69
C GLN A 335 26.24 -8.93 49.10
N SER A 336 25.69 -7.70 49.12
CA SER A 336 24.28 -7.51 49.43
C SER A 336 23.38 -8.00 48.30
N ARG A 337 22.28 -8.64 48.69
CA ARG A 337 21.14 -9.01 47.84
C ARG A 337 20.03 -7.95 47.92
N GLY A 338 20.42 -6.69 48.15
CA GLY A 338 19.49 -5.60 48.40
C GLY A 338 18.70 -5.20 47.15
N PRO A 339 17.62 -4.41 47.29
CA PRO A 339 16.91 -3.85 46.15
C PRO A 339 17.83 -2.91 45.38
N PHE A 340 18.17 -3.30 44.15
CA PHE A 340 18.96 -2.52 43.21
C PHE A 340 18.05 -1.53 42.48
N GLU A 341 18.48 -0.28 42.33
CA GLU A 341 17.75 0.75 41.56
C GLU A 341 18.35 0.93 40.18
N LEU A 342 17.53 1.24 39.17
CA LEU A 342 17.97 1.42 37.79
C LEU A 342 18.68 2.77 37.64
N ASN A 343 19.93 2.77 37.17
CA ASN A 343 20.69 3.99 36.93
C ASN A 343 20.30 4.61 35.58
N THR A 344 19.31 5.51 35.59
CA THR A 344 18.73 6.11 34.38
C THR A 344 19.69 6.98 33.56
N GLU A 345 20.84 7.37 34.11
CA GLU A 345 21.83 8.20 33.42
C GLU A 345 22.81 7.34 32.59
N GLU A 346 23.21 6.18 33.10
CA GLU A 346 24.16 5.30 32.41
C GLU A 346 23.51 4.13 31.64
N THR A 347 22.20 3.89 31.78
CA THR A 347 21.46 2.87 31.02
C THR A 347 21.25 3.26 29.55
N ILE A 348 21.45 2.32 28.63
CA ILE A 348 21.23 2.55 27.20
C ILE A 348 19.81 2.14 26.82
N TYR A 349 19.03 3.11 26.35
CA TYR A 349 17.70 2.93 25.80
C TYR A 349 17.73 2.77 24.27
N HIS A 350 16.79 2.02 23.71
CA HIS A 350 16.52 1.97 22.28
C HIS A 350 15.03 2.18 22.00
N ASN A 351 14.71 2.63 20.79
CA ASN A 351 13.31 2.69 20.35
C ASN A 351 12.76 1.27 20.19
N TYR A 352 11.53 1.09 20.65
CA TYR A 352 10.68 -0.08 20.46
C TYR A 352 9.31 0.37 19.97
N GLN A 353 8.75 -0.35 18.99
CA GLN A 353 7.37 -0.18 18.57
C GLN A 353 6.79 -1.55 18.22
N ARG A 354 5.55 -1.82 18.64
CA ARG A 354 4.83 -3.04 18.25
C ARG A 354 3.74 -2.71 17.25
N ILE A 355 3.65 -3.53 16.21
CA ILE A 355 2.62 -3.42 15.17
C ILE A 355 1.90 -4.76 15.02
N THR A 356 0.69 -4.74 14.45
CA THR A 356 0.00 -5.96 14.01
C THR A 356 -0.16 -5.94 12.49
N ILE A 357 0.37 -6.96 11.83
CA ILE A 357 0.20 -7.17 10.39
C ILE A 357 -0.95 -8.18 10.16
N GLN A 358 -1.75 -7.95 9.12
CA GLN A 358 -2.87 -8.81 8.72
C GLN A 358 -2.71 -9.21 7.25
N GLU A 359 -3.18 -10.41 6.87
CA GLU A 359 -3.25 -10.84 5.47
C GLU A 359 -4.00 -9.81 4.61
N SER A 360 -3.50 -9.51 3.41
CA SER A 360 -4.20 -8.59 2.51
C SER A 360 -5.54 -9.18 2.05
N PRO A 361 -6.62 -8.39 1.98
CA PRO A 361 -7.95 -8.92 1.69
C PRO A 361 -8.05 -9.53 0.28
N ASN A 362 -7.15 -9.14 -0.63
CA ASN A 362 -7.11 -9.62 -2.01
C ASN A 362 -6.53 -11.04 -2.15
N LEU A 363 -5.67 -11.48 -1.22
CA LEU A 363 -5.07 -12.83 -1.22
C LEU A 363 -5.90 -13.85 -0.44
N VAL A 364 -6.85 -13.42 0.38
CA VAL A 364 -7.62 -14.31 1.24
C VAL A 364 -8.70 -15.04 0.44
N ALA A 365 -8.53 -16.35 0.29
CA ALA A 365 -9.53 -17.25 -0.29
C ALA A 365 -10.93 -17.02 0.32
N ALA A 366 -11.93 -16.84 -0.55
CA ALA A 366 -13.29 -16.42 -0.19
C ALA A 366 -13.92 -17.26 0.93
N GLY A 367 -14.62 -16.60 1.85
CA GLY A 367 -15.29 -17.25 2.99
C GLY A 367 -14.39 -17.60 4.18
N ARG A 368 -13.08 -17.29 4.15
CA ARG A 368 -12.17 -17.46 5.30
C ARG A 368 -11.80 -16.12 5.94
N LEU A 369 -11.72 -16.10 7.27
CA LEU A 369 -11.27 -14.90 8.02
C LEU A 369 -9.77 -14.63 7.80
N PRO A 370 -9.36 -13.36 7.60
CA PRO A 370 -7.96 -12.96 7.53
C PRO A 370 -7.27 -13.09 8.89
N ARG A 371 -6.08 -13.71 8.90
CA ARG A 371 -5.22 -13.87 10.09
C ARG A 371 -4.29 -12.68 10.28
N SER A 372 -3.86 -12.49 11.51
CA SER A 372 -2.88 -11.47 11.90
C SER A 372 -1.75 -12.04 12.77
N LYS A 373 -0.64 -11.31 12.83
CA LYS A 373 0.52 -11.58 13.69
C LYS A 373 1.03 -10.29 14.31
N GLU A 374 1.66 -10.39 15.49
CA GLU A 374 2.39 -9.28 16.09
C GLU A 374 3.81 -9.20 15.52
N VAL A 375 4.31 -7.99 15.33
CA VAL A 375 5.66 -7.70 14.84
C VAL A 375 6.30 -6.63 15.72
N ILE A 376 7.57 -6.83 16.07
CA ILE A 376 8.39 -5.89 16.84
C ILE A 376 9.33 -5.12 15.90
N LEU A 377 9.30 -3.80 16.01
CA LEU A 377 10.19 -2.86 15.32
C LEU A 377 11.18 -2.27 16.34
N LEU A 378 12.44 -2.17 15.94
CA LEU A 378 13.54 -1.72 16.81
C LEU A 378 14.32 -0.57 16.17
N GLY A 379 14.69 0.43 16.96
CA GLY A 379 15.66 1.47 16.58
C GLY A 379 15.20 2.36 15.42
N ASP A 380 15.83 2.16 14.26
CA ASP A 380 15.60 2.85 12.97
C ASP A 380 14.31 2.40 12.26
N LEU A 381 13.74 1.26 12.63
CA LEU A 381 12.49 0.75 12.05
C LEU A 381 11.22 1.38 12.65
N CYS A 382 11.32 2.20 13.70
CA CYS A 382 10.15 2.85 14.30
C CYS A 382 9.60 3.99 13.42
N ASP A 383 8.26 4.16 13.38
CA ASP A 383 7.48 4.98 12.40
C ASP A 383 7.71 4.60 10.92
N SER A 384 8.36 3.46 10.63
CA SER A 384 8.58 2.98 9.26
C SER A 384 7.31 2.52 8.56
N CYS A 385 6.20 2.28 9.28
CA CYS A 385 4.87 1.94 8.76
C CYS A 385 3.74 2.61 9.59
N LYS A 386 2.55 2.73 9.00
CA LYS A 386 1.34 3.31 9.60
C LYS A 386 0.13 2.39 9.39
N PRO A 387 -0.92 2.48 10.24
CA PRO A 387 -2.16 1.75 10.01
C PRO A 387 -2.74 2.06 8.62
N GLY A 388 -3.09 1.00 7.89
CA GLY A 388 -3.55 1.04 6.50
C GLY A 388 -2.45 0.88 5.44
N ASP A 389 -1.16 1.00 5.78
CA ASP A 389 -0.08 0.77 4.81
C ASP A 389 0.02 -0.73 4.44
N GLU A 390 0.16 -1.05 3.15
CA GLU A 390 0.64 -2.36 2.69
C GLU A 390 2.17 -2.44 2.79
N ILE A 391 2.67 -3.44 3.52
CA ILE A 391 4.10 -3.68 3.73
C ILE A 391 4.54 -5.08 3.30
N GLU A 392 5.79 -5.15 2.84
CA GLU A 392 6.60 -6.37 2.81
C GLU A 392 7.55 -6.33 4.01
N LEU A 393 7.56 -7.42 4.77
CA LEU A 393 8.28 -7.57 6.03
C LEU A 393 9.27 -8.72 5.91
N THR A 394 10.56 -8.44 6.03
CA THR A 394 11.60 -9.47 6.23
C THR A 394 12.01 -9.47 7.70
N GLY A 395 11.92 -10.62 8.37
CA GLY A 395 12.15 -10.70 9.82
C GLY A 395 12.32 -12.13 10.34
N ILE A 396 12.67 -12.25 11.61
CA ILE A 396 12.91 -13.54 12.28
C ILE A 396 11.66 -13.93 13.04
N TYR A 397 11.12 -15.12 12.80
CA TYR A 397 9.91 -15.60 13.47
C TYR A 397 10.27 -16.28 14.81
N THR A 398 10.05 -15.59 15.92
CA THR A 398 10.38 -16.08 17.27
C THR A 398 9.13 -16.48 18.06
N ASN A 399 9.34 -17.28 19.10
CA ASN A 399 8.32 -17.64 20.08
C ASN A 399 8.68 -17.11 21.46
N SER A 400 7.69 -16.63 22.21
CA SER A 400 7.83 -16.16 23.59
C SER A 400 6.84 -16.89 24.50
N TYR A 401 7.21 -17.10 25.76
CA TYR A 401 6.36 -17.80 26.72
C TYR A 401 5.39 -16.83 27.40
N ASP A 402 4.08 -17.02 27.17
CA ASP A 402 3.02 -16.26 27.84
C ASP A 402 2.23 -17.19 28.78
N GLY A 403 2.49 -17.05 30.09
CA GLY A 403 1.78 -17.82 31.11
C GLY A 403 0.26 -17.58 31.13
N SER A 404 -0.22 -16.45 30.62
CA SER A 404 -1.66 -16.13 30.56
C SER A 404 -2.41 -16.88 29.47
N LEU A 405 -1.73 -17.30 28.39
CA LEU A 405 -2.30 -18.18 27.36
C LEU A 405 -2.41 -19.62 27.89
N ASN A 406 -1.38 -20.10 28.58
CA ASN A 406 -1.34 -21.43 29.20
C ASN A 406 -2.54 -21.64 30.15
N THR A 407 -2.80 -20.70 31.07
CA THR A 407 -3.96 -20.75 31.98
C THR A 407 -5.32 -20.72 31.26
N ARG A 408 -5.40 -20.16 30.04
CA ARG A 408 -6.65 -20.06 29.27
C ARG A 408 -6.95 -21.28 28.41
N GLN A 409 -5.92 -21.97 27.91
CA GLN A 409 -6.08 -23.06 26.95
C GLN A 409 -5.84 -24.44 27.57
N GLY A 410 -5.31 -24.53 28.80
CA GLY A 410 -5.04 -25.81 29.48
C GLY A 410 -3.82 -26.58 28.95
N PHE A 411 -3.19 -26.06 27.89
CA PHE A 411 -2.00 -26.62 27.26
C PHE A 411 -0.90 -25.53 27.15
N PRO A 412 0.39 -25.90 27.17
CA PRO A 412 1.50 -24.95 27.12
C PRO A 412 1.65 -24.35 25.72
N VAL A 413 0.90 -23.28 25.44
CA VAL A 413 0.91 -22.55 24.17
C VAL A 413 1.79 -21.32 24.28
N PHE A 414 2.82 -21.27 23.43
CA PHE A 414 3.70 -20.12 23.26
C PHE A 414 3.05 -19.07 22.36
N ASN A 415 3.29 -17.79 22.66
CA ASN A 415 3.00 -16.71 21.72
C ASN A 415 4.07 -16.68 20.62
N THR A 416 3.76 -16.10 19.46
CA THR A 416 4.65 -16.03 18.29
C THR A 416 4.69 -14.62 17.73
N VAL A 417 5.89 -14.08 17.56
CA VAL A 417 6.12 -12.68 17.18
C VAL A 417 7.18 -12.65 16.09
N ILE A 418 7.08 -11.72 15.14
CA ILE A 418 8.14 -11.51 14.15
C ILE A 418 9.02 -10.34 14.61
N ILE A 419 10.33 -10.54 14.74
CA ILE A 419 11.29 -9.46 14.94
C ILE A 419 11.65 -8.92 13.55
N ALA A 420 11.23 -7.69 13.23
CA ALA A 420 11.50 -7.12 11.92
C ALA A 420 12.99 -6.84 11.72
N ASN A 421 13.56 -7.34 10.61
CA ASN A 421 14.85 -6.88 10.13
C ASN A 421 14.67 -5.76 9.10
N HIS A 422 13.81 -5.93 8.09
CA HIS A 422 13.61 -4.93 7.05
C HIS A 422 12.12 -4.79 6.68
N ILE A 423 11.72 -3.57 6.35
CA ILE A 423 10.34 -3.19 6.02
C ILE A 423 10.35 -2.34 4.76
N VAL A 424 9.51 -2.71 3.80
CA VAL A 424 9.29 -1.97 2.55
C VAL A 424 7.81 -1.71 2.39
N ARG A 425 7.39 -0.45 2.16
CA ARG A 425 5.99 -0.13 1.84
C ARG A 425 5.74 -0.27 0.35
N LYS A 426 4.72 -1.03 -0.06
CA LYS A 426 4.39 -1.23 -1.49
C LYS A 426 4.06 0.10 -2.18
N ASP A 427 3.28 0.97 -1.52
CA ASP A 427 2.96 2.33 -2.00
C ASP A 427 4.18 3.21 -2.37
N ARG A 428 5.30 3.03 -1.66
CA ARG A 428 6.46 3.93 -1.69
C ARG A 428 7.61 3.42 -2.57
N LEU A 429 7.64 2.11 -2.86
CA LEU A 429 8.59 1.50 -3.80
C LEU A 429 8.59 2.21 -5.17
N GLU A 430 7.41 2.53 -5.69
CA GLU A 430 7.24 3.17 -7.01
C GLU A 430 7.59 4.68 -7.01
N SER A 431 7.78 5.31 -5.85
CA SER A 431 8.15 6.74 -5.75
C SER A 431 9.63 6.97 -5.49
N ASP A 432 10.29 6.19 -4.61
CA ASP A 432 11.72 6.37 -4.33
C ASP A 432 12.64 5.72 -5.39
N SER A 433 12.11 4.97 -6.36
CA SER A 433 12.85 4.33 -7.45
C SER A 433 12.87 5.13 -8.77
N LEU A 434 12.99 6.46 -8.66
CA LEU A 434 13.29 7.34 -9.80
C LEU A 434 14.78 7.22 -10.17
N THR A 435 15.09 6.34 -11.12
CA THR A 435 16.46 6.21 -11.63
C THR A 435 16.84 7.41 -12.49
N ASP A 436 18.14 7.65 -12.64
CA ASP A 436 18.68 8.61 -13.62
C ASP A 436 18.29 8.27 -15.07
N GLU A 437 17.79 7.07 -15.35
CA GLU A 437 17.29 6.64 -16.66
C GLU A 437 15.81 7.00 -16.84
N ASP A 438 14.97 6.74 -15.83
CA ASP A 438 13.58 7.22 -15.78
C ASP A 438 13.53 8.75 -15.97
N ILE A 439 14.40 9.48 -15.27
CA ILE A 439 14.46 10.94 -15.33
C ILE A 439 14.88 11.44 -16.73
N LYS A 440 15.74 10.70 -17.45
CA LYS A 440 16.06 11.01 -18.86
C LYS A 440 14.85 10.76 -19.76
N ALA A 441 14.20 9.60 -19.65
CA ALA A 441 13.00 9.25 -20.43
C ALA A 441 11.85 10.27 -20.21
N ILE A 442 11.59 10.67 -18.96
CA ILE A 442 10.63 11.73 -18.59
C ILE A 442 10.97 13.07 -19.27
N ARG A 443 12.26 13.43 -19.34
CA ARG A 443 12.77 14.65 -19.99
C ARG A 443 12.86 14.56 -21.52
N GLU A 444 12.66 13.39 -22.11
CA GLU A 444 12.54 13.22 -23.56
C GLU A 444 11.06 13.24 -23.96
N LEU A 445 10.21 12.49 -23.26
CA LEU A 445 8.75 12.52 -23.44
C LEU A 445 8.16 13.94 -23.31
N SER A 446 8.58 14.72 -22.32
CA SER A 446 8.06 16.07 -22.09
C SER A 446 8.35 17.09 -23.20
N LYS A 447 9.35 16.81 -24.06
CA LYS A 447 9.69 17.65 -25.21
C LYS A 447 8.75 17.45 -26.41
N HIS A 448 7.96 16.37 -26.44
CA HIS A 448 7.05 16.13 -27.55
C HIS A 448 5.90 17.16 -27.53
N PRO A 449 5.59 17.82 -28.67
CA PRO A 449 4.62 18.93 -28.70
C PRO A 449 3.18 18.51 -28.35
N GLN A 450 2.87 17.21 -28.45
CA GLN A 450 1.55 16.64 -28.15
C GLN A 450 1.52 15.82 -26.84
N ILE A 451 2.50 15.99 -25.94
CA ILE A 451 2.61 15.20 -24.69
C ILE A 451 1.32 15.23 -23.84
N ALA A 452 0.60 16.36 -23.79
CA ALA A 452 -0.68 16.43 -23.09
C ALA A 452 -1.75 15.50 -23.69
N GLN A 453 -1.91 15.49 -25.03
CA GLN A 453 -2.83 14.58 -25.72
C GLN A 453 -2.41 13.11 -25.52
N ARG A 454 -1.11 12.82 -25.58
CA ARG A 454 -0.56 11.47 -25.32
C ARG A 454 -0.88 10.99 -23.91
N ILE A 455 -0.74 11.87 -22.91
CA ILE A 455 -1.09 11.60 -21.51
C ILE A 455 -2.60 11.36 -21.37
N PHE A 456 -3.46 12.20 -21.93
CA PHE A 456 -4.91 12.01 -21.85
C PHE A 456 -5.38 10.72 -22.54
N ALA A 457 -4.78 10.33 -23.68
CA ALA A 457 -5.04 9.04 -24.33
C ALA A 457 -4.61 7.84 -23.46
N SER A 458 -3.49 7.97 -22.73
CA SER A 458 -3.00 6.92 -21.82
C SER A 458 -3.81 6.76 -20.53
N ILE A 459 -4.71 7.70 -20.19
CA ILE A 459 -5.59 7.60 -19.02
C ILE A 459 -6.82 6.77 -19.37
N ALA A 460 -7.04 5.68 -18.64
CA ALA A 460 -8.12 4.71 -18.84
C ALA A 460 -8.23 4.20 -20.30
N PRO A 461 -7.20 3.51 -20.82
CA PRO A 461 -7.18 3.02 -22.19
C PRO A 461 -8.26 1.95 -22.46
N THR A 462 -8.77 1.30 -21.40
CA THR A 462 -9.88 0.32 -21.46
C THR A 462 -11.26 0.94 -21.69
N ILE A 463 -11.38 2.28 -21.73
CA ILE A 463 -12.63 2.98 -21.96
C ILE A 463 -12.51 3.77 -23.27
N TYR A 464 -13.34 3.42 -24.25
CA TYR A 464 -13.38 4.11 -25.54
C TYR A 464 -13.95 5.54 -25.39
N GLY A 465 -13.37 6.50 -26.11
CA GLY A 465 -13.77 7.91 -26.07
C GLY A 465 -13.66 8.58 -24.70
N HIS A 466 -14.66 9.42 -24.39
CA HIS A 466 -14.75 10.26 -23.18
C HIS A 466 -13.51 11.15 -22.91
N ASP A 467 -12.90 11.69 -23.97
CA ASP A 467 -11.71 12.55 -23.91
C ASP A 467 -11.86 13.75 -22.96
N ASP A 468 -13.07 14.33 -22.86
CA ASP A 468 -13.41 15.41 -21.92
C ASP A 468 -13.18 15.00 -20.46
N VAL A 469 -13.54 13.76 -20.12
CA VAL A 469 -13.37 13.17 -18.79
C VAL A 469 -11.90 12.84 -18.54
N LYS A 470 -11.22 12.25 -19.53
CA LYS A 470 -9.78 11.94 -19.47
C LYS A 470 -8.93 13.21 -19.28
N GLN A 471 -9.29 14.32 -19.94
CA GLN A 471 -8.69 15.64 -19.76
C GLN A 471 -8.91 16.18 -18.33
N ALA A 472 -10.15 16.16 -17.83
CA ALA A 472 -10.47 16.62 -16.48
C ALA A 472 -9.74 15.83 -15.38
N VAL A 473 -9.77 14.49 -15.48
CA VAL A 473 -9.08 13.57 -14.56
C VAL A 473 -7.57 13.75 -14.63
N GLY A 474 -7.00 13.93 -15.83
CA GLY A 474 -5.58 14.22 -16.02
C GLY A 474 -5.16 15.50 -15.31
N LEU A 475 -5.86 16.62 -15.52
CA LEU A 475 -5.57 17.88 -14.83
C LEU A 475 -5.66 17.74 -13.29
N ALA A 476 -6.64 16.99 -12.78
CA ALA A 476 -6.77 16.71 -11.35
C ALA A 476 -5.60 15.89 -10.77
N LEU A 477 -5.08 14.90 -11.53
CA LEU A 477 -3.91 14.12 -11.13
C LEU A 477 -2.65 14.97 -10.96
N PHE A 478 -2.35 15.85 -11.92
CA PHE A 478 -1.16 16.71 -11.87
C PHE A 478 -1.25 17.85 -10.83
N ARG A 479 -2.48 18.31 -10.51
CA ARG A 479 -2.81 19.30 -9.45
C ARG A 479 -2.24 20.71 -9.71
N GLY A 480 -2.96 21.75 -9.32
CA GLY A 480 -2.44 23.14 -9.33
C GLY A 480 -1.34 23.38 -8.28
N GLN A 481 -0.92 24.63 -8.11
CA GLN A 481 0.06 25.04 -7.11
C GLN A 481 -0.63 25.65 -5.88
N SER A 482 -0.40 25.09 -4.69
CA SER A 482 -0.90 25.68 -3.44
C SER A 482 -0.12 26.96 -3.11
N LYS A 483 -0.81 28.04 -2.74
CA LYS A 483 -0.18 29.36 -2.47
C LYS A 483 -0.52 29.87 -1.08
N ASN A 484 0.41 30.58 -0.44
CA ASN A 484 0.22 31.17 0.89
C ASN A 484 0.59 32.67 0.90
N PRO A 485 -0.26 33.55 0.34
CA PRO A 485 -0.05 35.00 0.41
C PRO A 485 0.12 35.49 1.86
N GLN A 486 1.34 35.93 2.18
CA GLN A 486 1.71 36.57 3.46
C GLN A 486 1.34 35.77 4.72
N GLY A 487 1.21 34.44 4.62
CA GLY A 487 1.01 33.55 5.78
C GLY A 487 -0.40 33.52 6.38
N LYS A 488 -1.34 34.35 5.92
CA LYS A 488 -2.68 34.49 6.55
C LYS A 488 -3.77 33.62 5.96
N HIS A 489 -3.76 33.40 4.65
CA HIS A 489 -4.76 32.58 3.95
C HIS A 489 -4.06 31.67 2.94
N ARG A 490 -4.23 30.35 3.08
CA ARG A 490 -3.72 29.38 2.10
C ARG A 490 -4.76 29.16 1.01
N ILE A 491 -4.40 29.49 -0.23
CA ILE A 491 -5.21 29.20 -1.41
C ILE A 491 -4.97 27.74 -1.81
N ARG A 492 -6.05 26.96 -1.95
CA ARG A 492 -5.99 25.54 -2.36
C ARG A 492 -5.43 25.40 -3.78
N GLY A 493 -4.58 24.39 -3.99
CA GLY A 493 -4.09 23.98 -5.32
C GLY A 493 -4.85 22.79 -5.91
N ASP A 494 -5.74 22.18 -5.13
CA ASP A 494 -6.52 21.00 -5.48
C ASP A 494 -7.64 21.31 -6.48
N ILE A 495 -7.82 20.42 -7.48
CA ILE A 495 -8.81 20.53 -8.56
C ILE A 495 -9.82 19.41 -8.37
N ASN A 496 -10.94 19.70 -7.71
CA ASN A 496 -11.96 18.70 -7.42
C ASN A 496 -12.84 18.44 -8.65
N VAL A 497 -13.11 17.18 -8.97
CA VAL A 497 -13.88 16.76 -10.16
C VAL A 497 -15.12 15.98 -9.74
N LEU A 498 -16.29 16.31 -10.33
CA LEU A 498 -17.53 15.57 -10.16
C LEU A 498 -17.96 14.93 -11.48
N LEU A 499 -18.02 13.59 -11.49
CA LEU A 499 -18.52 12.78 -12.60
C LEU A 499 -20.01 12.48 -12.37
N CYS A 500 -20.89 13.04 -13.20
CA CYS A 500 -22.32 12.76 -13.20
C CYS A 500 -22.71 12.05 -14.51
N GLY A 501 -23.71 11.18 -14.49
CA GLY A 501 -24.20 10.54 -15.72
C GLY A 501 -25.02 9.28 -15.48
N ASP A 502 -25.48 8.66 -16.56
CA ASP A 502 -26.38 7.51 -16.50
C ASP A 502 -25.70 6.25 -15.89
N PRO A 503 -26.43 5.34 -15.23
CA PRO A 503 -25.87 4.08 -14.75
C PRO A 503 -25.39 3.23 -15.94
N GLY A 504 -24.27 2.54 -15.77
CA GLY A 504 -23.62 1.77 -16.85
C GLY A 504 -22.51 2.53 -17.61
N THR A 505 -22.42 3.87 -17.47
CA THR A 505 -21.43 4.73 -18.17
C THR A 505 -19.99 4.65 -17.62
N ALA A 506 -19.53 3.45 -17.22
CA ALA A 506 -18.17 3.11 -16.78
C ALA A 506 -17.52 3.95 -15.66
N LYS A 507 -18.23 4.88 -14.99
CA LYS A 507 -17.70 5.80 -13.96
C LYS A 507 -16.82 5.12 -12.89
N SER A 508 -17.30 4.02 -12.31
CA SER A 508 -16.56 3.28 -11.27
C SER A 508 -15.25 2.68 -11.79
N GLN A 509 -15.15 2.38 -13.10
CA GLN A 509 -13.91 1.94 -13.74
C GLN A 509 -12.93 3.10 -13.92
N PHE A 510 -13.39 4.33 -14.20
CA PHE A 510 -12.53 5.52 -14.15
C PHE A 510 -11.97 5.73 -12.73
N LEU A 511 -12.79 5.64 -11.68
CA LEU A 511 -12.31 5.77 -10.29
C LEU A 511 -11.29 4.67 -9.96
N ARG A 512 -11.57 3.40 -10.28
CA ARG A 512 -10.62 2.29 -10.07
C ARG A 512 -9.33 2.47 -10.86
N TYR A 513 -9.37 2.92 -12.11
CA TYR A 513 -8.15 3.17 -12.89
C TYR A 513 -7.30 4.28 -12.26
N VAL A 514 -7.94 5.38 -11.84
CA VAL A 514 -7.26 6.46 -11.11
C VAL A 514 -6.64 5.97 -9.79
N ALA A 515 -7.27 5.00 -9.11
CA ALA A 515 -6.74 4.42 -7.88
C ALA A 515 -5.40 3.68 -8.05
N HIS A 516 -5.14 3.10 -9.22
CA HIS A 516 -3.87 2.40 -9.51
C HIS A 516 -2.79 3.36 -10.04
N LEU A 517 -3.20 4.48 -10.65
CA LEU A 517 -2.29 5.47 -11.25
C LEU A 517 -1.84 6.55 -10.25
N ALA A 518 -2.67 6.91 -9.27
CA ALA A 518 -2.38 8.01 -8.34
C ALA A 518 -1.37 7.59 -7.23
N PRO A 519 -0.29 8.36 -7.01
CA PRO A 519 0.70 8.05 -5.97
C PRO A 519 0.14 8.39 -4.57
N ARG A 520 -0.56 7.43 -3.98
CA ARG A 520 -1.46 7.52 -2.80
C ARG A 520 -2.86 8.02 -3.15
N SER A 521 -3.78 7.08 -3.21
CA SER A 521 -5.22 7.34 -3.32
C SER A 521 -6.02 6.34 -2.50
N ILE A 522 -7.18 6.78 -1.99
CA ILE A 522 -8.09 5.95 -1.22
C ILE A 522 -9.46 5.97 -1.88
N LEU A 523 -10.00 4.78 -2.15
CA LEU A 523 -11.32 4.59 -2.75
C LEU A 523 -12.34 4.29 -1.65
N THR A 524 -13.42 5.07 -1.62
CA THR A 524 -14.56 4.87 -0.73
C THR A 524 -15.87 4.90 -1.54
N THR A 525 -16.93 4.30 -1.00
CA THR A 525 -18.31 4.41 -1.49
C THR A 525 -19.10 5.28 -0.53
N GLY A 526 -19.91 6.22 -1.03
CA GLY A 526 -20.70 7.15 -0.24
C GLY A 526 -21.63 6.50 0.79
N GLN A 527 -21.99 5.22 0.60
CA GLN A 527 -22.80 4.46 1.56
C GLN A 527 -21.97 3.80 2.68
N GLY A 528 -20.72 3.39 2.40
CA GLY A 528 -19.78 2.90 3.43
C GLY A 528 -18.99 4.02 4.11
N ALA A 529 -18.85 5.17 3.43
CA ALA A 529 -18.11 6.36 3.83
C ALA A 529 -18.88 7.23 4.83
N SER A 530 -19.39 6.62 5.90
CA SER A 530 -19.93 7.36 7.04
C SER A 530 -18.89 8.32 7.63
N ALA A 531 -19.32 9.31 8.41
CA ALA A 531 -18.44 10.28 9.07
C ALA A 531 -17.33 9.62 9.92
N VAL A 532 -17.55 8.40 10.42
CA VAL A 532 -16.55 7.57 11.11
C VAL A 532 -15.43 7.14 10.17
N GLY A 533 -15.73 6.77 8.92
CA GLY A 533 -14.74 6.37 7.91
C GLY A 533 -14.12 7.53 7.12
N LEU A 534 -14.82 8.67 6.97
CA LEU A 534 -14.30 9.84 6.25
C LEU A 534 -13.47 10.79 7.12
N THR A 535 -13.96 11.09 8.33
CA THR A 535 -13.24 11.90 9.34
C THR A 535 -12.51 10.98 10.31
N ALA A 536 -11.72 11.52 11.24
CA ALA A 536 -11.13 10.68 12.27
C ALA A 536 -12.15 10.33 13.38
N TYR A 537 -12.03 9.12 13.90
CA TYR A 537 -12.87 8.58 14.96
C TYR A 537 -12.02 8.13 16.14
N VAL A 538 -12.64 8.00 17.32
CA VAL A 538 -11.94 7.58 18.53
C VAL A 538 -12.24 6.09 18.75
N GLN A 539 -11.21 5.27 18.65
CA GLN A 539 -11.25 3.83 18.91
C GLN A 539 -10.46 3.52 20.19
N ARG A 540 -10.81 2.43 20.87
CA ARG A 540 -9.99 1.91 21.96
C ARG A 540 -8.92 0.98 21.38
N HIS A 541 -7.66 1.37 21.45
CA HIS A 541 -6.53 0.63 20.90
C HIS A 541 -6.48 -0.79 21.49
N PRO A 542 -6.51 -1.88 20.70
CA PRO A 542 -6.66 -3.23 21.25
C PRO A 542 -5.47 -3.65 22.13
N VAL A 543 -4.26 -3.25 21.75
CA VAL A 543 -3.01 -3.58 22.48
C VAL A 543 -2.85 -2.78 23.77
N THR A 544 -2.78 -1.44 23.72
CA THR A 544 -2.56 -0.60 24.93
C THR A 544 -3.81 -0.38 25.78
N ARG A 545 -5.01 -0.63 25.22
CA ARG A 545 -6.34 -0.39 25.83
C ARG A 545 -6.65 1.08 26.13
N GLU A 546 -5.89 2.01 25.56
CA GLU A 546 -6.09 3.46 25.62
C GLU A 546 -7.08 3.93 24.54
N TRP A 547 -7.56 5.17 24.64
CA TRP A 547 -8.38 5.81 23.61
C TRP A 547 -7.49 6.52 22.59
N THR A 548 -7.50 6.06 21.34
CA THR A 548 -6.69 6.56 20.24
C THR A 548 -7.55 7.12 19.12
N LEU A 549 -7.04 8.14 18.42
CA LEU A 549 -7.71 8.77 17.29
C LEU A 549 -7.25 8.11 15.98
N GLU A 550 -8.12 7.34 15.35
CA GLU A 550 -7.85 6.67 14.06
C GLU A 550 -8.31 7.57 12.90
N ALA A 551 -7.43 7.77 11.91
CA ALA A 551 -7.61 8.72 10.83
C ALA A 551 -8.50 8.16 9.72
N GLY A 552 -9.59 8.86 9.38
CA GLY A 552 -10.45 8.52 8.24
C GLY A 552 -9.81 8.81 6.88
N ALA A 553 -10.46 8.32 5.82
CA ALA A 553 -9.96 8.31 4.44
C ALA A 553 -9.46 9.67 3.92
N MET A 554 -10.13 10.78 4.25
CA MET A 554 -9.71 12.12 3.80
C MET A 554 -8.40 12.60 4.46
N VAL A 555 -8.08 12.10 5.65
CA VAL A 555 -6.84 12.43 6.38
C VAL A 555 -5.70 11.52 5.94
N LEU A 556 -5.97 10.23 5.75
CA LEU A 556 -4.99 9.28 5.19
C LEU A 556 -4.56 9.68 3.77
N ALA A 557 -5.49 10.19 2.96
CA ALA A 557 -5.26 10.72 1.61
C ALA A 557 -4.68 12.16 1.57
N ASP A 558 -4.13 12.69 2.67
CA ASP A 558 -3.50 14.02 2.67
C ASP A 558 -2.38 14.12 1.61
N THR A 559 -2.44 15.14 0.75
CA THR A 559 -1.65 15.33 -0.48
C THR A 559 -1.89 14.35 -1.65
N GLY A 560 -2.62 13.26 -1.42
CA GLY A 560 -3.05 12.29 -2.43
C GLY A 560 -4.39 12.64 -3.09
N VAL A 561 -5.11 11.60 -3.53
CA VAL A 561 -6.45 11.70 -4.14
C VAL A 561 -7.46 10.92 -3.31
N CYS A 562 -8.59 11.54 -2.97
CA CYS A 562 -9.74 10.86 -2.37
C CYS A 562 -10.76 10.57 -3.47
N LEU A 563 -11.09 9.29 -3.64
CA LEU A 563 -11.99 8.79 -4.67
C LEU A 563 -13.30 8.36 -4.00
N ILE A 564 -14.42 8.95 -4.38
CA ILE A 564 -15.73 8.66 -3.76
C ILE A 564 -16.71 8.22 -4.85
N ASP A 565 -17.10 6.95 -4.85
CA ASP A 565 -18.20 6.45 -5.68
C ASP A 565 -19.56 6.63 -4.97
N GLU A 566 -20.66 6.66 -5.71
CA GLU A 566 -22.03 6.84 -5.19
C GLU A 566 -22.21 8.03 -4.22
N PHE A 567 -21.60 9.18 -4.57
CA PHE A 567 -21.58 10.40 -3.76
C PHE A 567 -22.99 10.97 -3.48
N ASP A 568 -24.00 10.64 -4.29
CA ASP A 568 -25.42 10.94 -4.05
C ASP A 568 -25.97 10.27 -2.77
N LYS A 569 -25.52 9.05 -2.43
CA LYS A 569 -26.04 8.26 -1.29
C LYS A 569 -25.51 8.69 0.08
N MET A 570 -24.67 9.72 0.17
CA MET A 570 -24.02 10.14 1.41
C MET A 570 -25.00 10.75 2.44
N ASN A 571 -24.84 10.41 3.72
CA ASN A 571 -25.68 10.94 4.80
C ASN A 571 -25.39 12.44 5.07
N GLU A 572 -26.35 13.16 5.65
CA GLU A 572 -26.21 14.61 5.89
C GLU A 572 -25.03 14.98 6.81
N GLN A 573 -24.69 14.13 7.79
CA GLN A 573 -23.53 14.32 8.67
C GLN A 573 -22.19 14.15 7.91
N ASP A 574 -22.19 13.37 6.85
CA ASP A 574 -21.03 13.12 6.00
C ASP A 574 -20.89 14.28 5.00
N ARG A 575 -22.02 14.76 4.46
CA ARG A 575 -22.12 15.97 3.63
C ARG A 575 -21.56 17.20 4.37
N THR A 576 -21.91 17.43 5.65
CA THR A 576 -21.35 18.54 6.46
C THR A 576 -19.86 18.38 6.76
N SER A 577 -19.40 17.15 7.04
CA SER A 577 -17.98 16.86 7.26
C SER A 577 -17.12 17.13 6.01
N ILE A 578 -17.64 16.79 4.82
CA ILE A 578 -16.97 17.11 3.54
C ILE A 578 -16.96 18.62 3.26
N HIS A 579 -18.02 19.37 3.62
CA HIS A 579 -18.02 20.84 3.46
C HIS A 579 -16.86 21.53 4.20
N GLU A 580 -16.55 21.10 5.43
CA GLU A 580 -15.42 21.64 6.21
C GLU A 580 -14.09 21.30 5.51
N ALA A 581 -13.89 20.04 5.14
CA ALA A 581 -12.68 19.56 4.48
C ALA A 581 -12.43 20.24 3.12
N MET A 582 -13.46 20.41 2.27
CA MET A 582 -13.30 21.01 0.93
C MET A 582 -13.10 22.54 0.92
N GLU A 583 -13.45 23.23 2.01
CA GLU A 583 -13.13 24.66 2.21
C GLU A 583 -11.76 24.83 2.88
N GLN A 584 -11.60 24.26 4.09
CA GLN A 584 -10.47 24.58 4.96
C GLN A 584 -9.25 23.67 4.72
N GLN A 585 -9.47 22.50 4.09
CA GLN A 585 -8.49 21.41 3.96
C GLN A 585 -7.91 20.97 5.32
N SER A 586 -8.76 21.08 6.34
CA SER A 586 -8.57 20.63 7.72
C SER A 586 -9.91 20.20 8.28
N ILE A 587 -9.88 19.27 9.23
CA ILE A 587 -11.07 18.76 9.94
C ILE A 587 -10.82 18.99 11.42
N SER A 588 -11.72 19.69 12.09
CA SER A 588 -11.68 19.93 13.53
C SER A 588 -12.46 18.84 14.28
N ILE A 589 -11.85 18.26 15.32
CA ILE A 589 -12.40 17.11 16.03
C ILE A 589 -12.27 17.34 17.53
N SER A 590 -13.42 17.33 18.21
CA SER A 590 -13.56 17.49 19.66
C SER A 590 -14.39 16.31 20.20
N LYS A 591 -13.75 15.14 20.35
CA LYS A 591 -14.39 13.88 20.77
C LYS A 591 -13.57 13.24 21.89
N ALA A 592 -14.24 12.62 22.87
CA ALA A 592 -13.61 11.88 23.99
C ALA A 592 -12.51 12.65 24.77
N GLY A 593 -12.65 13.98 24.91
CA GLY A 593 -11.64 14.85 25.55
C GLY A 593 -10.45 15.24 24.67
N ILE A 594 -10.32 14.65 23.47
CA ILE A 594 -9.30 15.01 22.49
C ILE A 594 -9.86 16.15 21.62
N VAL A 595 -9.22 17.32 21.69
CA VAL A 595 -9.50 18.48 20.82
C VAL A 595 -8.31 18.67 19.89
N THR A 596 -8.45 18.31 18.63
CA THR A 596 -7.39 18.36 17.62
C THR A 596 -7.92 18.86 16.27
N SER A 597 -7.01 19.33 15.41
CA SER A 597 -7.31 19.62 14.01
C SER A 597 -6.36 18.85 13.11
N LEU A 598 -6.92 18.01 12.25
CA LEU A 598 -6.20 17.19 11.29
C LEU A 598 -6.20 17.87 9.92
N LYS A 599 -5.15 17.65 9.13
CA LYS A 599 -5.04 18.19 7.77
C LYS A 599 -5.62 17.17 6.77
N ALA A 600 -6.37 17.67 5.80
CA ALA A 600 -7.03 16.87 4.76
C ALA A 600 -6.84 17.57 3.40
N ARG A 601 -5.60 17.60 2.90
CA ARG A 601 -5.22 18.29 1.65
C ARG A 601 -5.28 17.33 0.45
N CYS A 602 -6.36 16.58 0.34
CA CYS A 602 -6.63 15.70 -0.78
C CYS A 602 -7.29 16.46 -1.94
N THR A 603 -7.09 15.97 -3.16
CA THR A 603 -7.95 16.29 -4.31
C THR A 603 -9.12 15.29 -4.31
N VAL A 604 -10.37 15.78 -4.41
CA VAL A 604 -11.57 14.93 -4.41
C VAL A 604 -12.03 14.67 -5.84
N ILE A 605 -12.13 13.40 -6.22
CA ILE A 605 -12.79 12.96 -7.46
C ILE A 605 -13.99 12.09 -7.07
N ALA A 606 -15.19 12.59 -7.34
CA ALA A 606 -16.44 11.97 -6.95
C ALA A 606 -17.24 11.49 -8.17
N ALA A 607 -17.92 10.36 -8.05
CA ALA A 607 -18.95 9.91 -9.00
C ALA A 607 -20.33 9.97 -8.35
N ALA A 608 -21.31 10.49 -9.09
CA ALA A 608 -22.70 10.61 -8.65
C ALA A 608 -23.67 10.17 -9.77
N ASN A 609 -24.85 9.72 -9.38
CA ASN A 609 -25.94 9.32 -10.29
C ASN A 609 -27.06 10.38 -10.34
N PRO A 610 -27.74 10.55 -11.49
CA PRO A 610 -28.87 11.46 -11.61
C PRO A 610 -30.12 10.88 -10.95
N ILE A 611 -30.93 11.77 -10.38
CA ILE A 611 -32.24 11.45 -9.80
C ILE A 611 -33.13 10.80 -10.86
N GLY A 612 -33.71 9.63 -10.54
CA GLY A 612 -34.52 8.85 -11.49
C GLY A 612 -33.71 8.02 -12.49
N GLY A 613 -32.38 7.96 -12.36
CA GLY A 613 -31.52 7.02 -13.11
C GLY A 613 -31.27 7.40 -14.57
N ARG A 614 -31.72 8.56 -15.04
CA ARG A 614 -31.34 9.14 -16.36
C ARG A 614 -31.12 10.65 -16.28
N TYR A 615 -30.11 11.18 -16.97
CA TYR A 615 -29.77 12.60 -16.94
C TYR A 615 -30.74 13.46 -17.76
N ASP A 616 -31.72 14.04 -17.09
CA ASP A 616 -32.79 14.82 -17.71
C ASP A 616 -32.29 16.21 -18.16
N SER A 617 -31.86 16.31 -19.41
CA SER A 617 -31.37 17.56 -20.02
C SER A 617 -32.42 18.68 -20.07
N SER A 618 -33.69 18.38 -19.77
CA SER A 618 -34.78 19.35 -19.64
C SER A 618 -34.73 20.17 -18.34
N ARG A 619 -33.88 19.81 -17.37
CA ARG A 619 -33.74 20.46 -16.05
C ARG A 619 -32.42 21.23 -15.91
N THR A 620 -32.13 21.77 -14.73
CA THR A 620 -30.81 22.30 -14.37
C THR A 620 -29.96 21.20 -13.72
N PHE A 621 -28.64 21.29 -13.80
CA PHE A 621 -27.73 20.29 -13.21
C PHE A 621 -28.00 20.07 -11.70
N ALA A 622 -28.18 21.15 -10.94
CA ALA A 622 -28.51 21.11 -9.50
C ALA A 622 -29.94 20.59 -9.19
N ALA A 623 -30.78 20.34 -10.19
CA ALA A 623 -32.09 19.69 -10.05
C ALA A 623 -32.10 18.24 -10.62
N ASN A 624 -30.98 17.80 -11.21
CA ASN A 624 -30.75 16.43 -11.65
C ASN A 624 -29.94 15.61 -10.64
N VAL A 625 -29.28 16.25 -9.68
CA VAL A 625 -28.37 15.63 -8.71
C VAL A 625 -28.76 16.13 -7.31
N ASP A 626 -28.95 15.22 -6.34
CA ASP A 626 -29.33 15.58 -4.96
C ASP A 626 -28.13 16.13 -4.17
N LEU A 627 -27.68 17.33 -4.51
CA LEU A 627 -26.55 18.00 -3.86
C LEU A 627 -26.88 19.47 -3.62
N SER A 628 -26.56 19.94 -2.41
CA SER A 628 -26.74 21.35 -2.05
C SER A 628 -25.76 22.24 -2.84
N GLU A 629 -26.24 23.43 -3.25
CA GLU A 629 -25.44 24.40 -4.01
C GLU A 629 -24.07 24.73 -3.36
N PRO A 630 -23.91 24.79 -2.02
CA PRO A 630 -22.61 25.00 -1.40
C PRO A 630 -21.63 23.82 -1.54
N ILE A 631 -22.08 22.59 -1.89
CA ILE A 631 -21.20 21.47 -2.29
C ILE A 631 -20.74 21.70 -3.72
N LEU A 632 -21.67 21.98 -4.63
CA LEU A 632 -21.38 22.17 -6.05
C LEU A 632 -20.35 23.29 -6.24
N SER A 633 -20.47 24.39 -5.49
CA SER A 633 -19.50 25.50 -5.47
C SER A 633 -18.09 25.14 -4.91
N ARG A 634 -17.83 23.88 -4.54
CA ARG A 634 -16.49 23.34 -4.17
C ARG A 634 -15.84 22.49 -5.24
N PHE A 635 -16.59 22.03 -6.23
CA PHE A 635 -16.06 21.32 -7.39
C PHE A 635 -15.55 22.31 -8.43
N ASP A 636 -14.37 22.03 -8.99
CA ASP A 636 -13.71 22.88 -9.99
C ASP A 636 -14.10 22.44 -11.42
N ILE A 637 -14.46 21.17 -11.62
CA ILE A 637 -14.87 20.60 -12.92
C ILE A 637 -16.11 19.70 -12.76
N PHE A 638 -17.08 19.87 -13.66
CA PHE A 638 -18.27 19.02 -13.78
C PHE A 638 -18.25 18.24 -15.11
N CYS A 639 -18.14 16.93 -15.04
CA CYS A 639 -18.22 16.05 -16.22
C CYS A 639 -19.60 15.39 -16.24
N VAL A 640 -20.47 15.82 -17.16
CA VAL A 640 -21.75 15.15 -17.41
C VAL A 640 -21.56 14.14 -18.55
N ILE A 641 -21.48 12.87 -18.21
CA ILE A 641 -21.54 11.75 -19.15
C ILE A 641 -23.01 11.47 -19.45
N ARG A 642 -23.36 11.33 -20.71
CA ARG A 642 -24.74 11.04 -21.15
C ARG A 642 -24.71 9.87 -22.11
N ASP A 643 -25.62 8.93 -21.91
CA ASP A 643 -25.91 7.89 -22.90
C ASP A 643 -26.74 8.49 -24.05
N GLN A 644 -26.24 8.35 -25.28
CA GLN A 644 -26.91 8.80 -26.51
C GLN A 644 -26.61 7.80 -27.64
N PRO A 645 -27.59 7.04 -28.14
CA PRO A 645 -27.35 6.03 -29.16
C PRO A 645 -27.03 6.67 -30.52
N ASP A 646 -25.81 6.42 -31.02
CA ASP A 646 -25.42 6.61 -32.43
C ASP A 646 -24.76 5.29 -32.89
N PRO A 647 -25.35 4.58 -33.87
CA PRO A 647 -24.91 3.23 -34.24
C PRO A 647 -23.44 3.14 -34.68
N VAL A 648 -22.81 4.25 -35.10
CA VAL A 648 -21.37 4.25 -35.41
C VAL A 648 -20.51 4.26 -34.16
N ASP A 649 -20.91 4.98 -33.12
CA ASP A 649 -20.14 5.07 -31.87
C ASP A 649 -20.39 3.80 -31.03
N ASP A 650 -21.61 3.24 -31.10
CA ASP A 650 -21.98 1.93 -30.53
C ASP A 650 -21.17 0.78 -31.15
N GLU A 651 -21.02 0.75 -32.49
CA GLU A 651 -20.23 -0.28 -33.17
C GLU A 651 -18.74 -0.18 -32.81
N HIS A 652 -18.16 1.03 -32.81
CA HIS A 652 -16.77 1.22 -32.39
C HIS A 652 -16.55 0.80 -30.93
N MET A 653 -17.51 1.07 -30.03
CA MET A 653 -17.46 0.63 -28.64
C MET A 653 -17.56 -0.90 -28.51
N ALA A 654 -18.48 -1.55 -29.23
CA ALA A 654 -18.61 -3.01 -29.23
C ALA A 654 -17.34 -3.70 -29.78
N ASP A 655 -16.83 -3.23 -30.91
CA ASP A 655 -15.63 -3.76 -31.57
C ASP A 655 -14.37 -3.52 -30.73
N PHE A 656 -14.31 -2.43 -29.96
CA PHE A 656 -13.28 -2.19 -28.94
C PHE A 656 -13.40 -3.19 -27.77
N ILE A 657 -14.58 -3.32 -27.15
CA ILE A 657 -14.84 -4.24 -26.02
C ILE A 657 -14.50 -5.68 -26.39
N ILE A 658 -14.87 -6.13 -27.60
CA ILE A 658 -14.55 -7.48 -28.11
C ILE A 658 -13.02 -7.68 -28.23
N LYS A 659 -12.27 -6.67 -28.69
CA LYS A 659 -10.79 -6.73 -28.75
C LYS A 659 -10.18 -6.77 -27.34
N THR A 660 -10.70 -5.99 -26.40
CA THR A 660 -10.25 -6.01 -25.00
C THR A 660 -10.50 -7.37 -24.34
N HIS A 661 -11.70 -7.95 -24.46
CA HIS A 661 -11.98 -9.27 -23.90
C HIS A 661 -11.13 -10.40 -24.53
N LYS A 662 -10.85 -10.33 -25.84
CA LYS A 662 -9.94 -11.29 -26.51
C LYS A 662 -8.51 -11.22 -25.99
N ARG A 663 -8.00 -10.02 -25.66
CA ARG A 663 -6.67 -9.81 -25.07
C ARG A 663 -6.57 -10.26 -23.61
N LEU A 664 -7.67 -10.21 -22.86
CA LEU A 664 -7.72 -10.55 -21.43
C LEU A 664 -7.94 -12.05 -21.14
N HIS A 665 -7.96 -12.91 -22.16
CA HIS A 665 -8.12 -14.35 -21.96
C HIS A 665 -6.82 -14.99 -21.41
N PRO A 666 -6.85 -15.82 -20.36
CA PRO A 666 -5.64 -16.37 -19.72
C PRO A 666 -4.73 -17.12 -20.71
N ASP A 667 -5.30 -17.95 -21.57
CA ASP A 667 -4.55 -18.72 -22.59
C ASP A 667 -3.78 -17.79 -23.57
N VAL A 668 -4.34 -16.61 -23.87
CA VAL A 668 -3.70 -15.61 -24.74
C VAL A 668 -2.60 -14.88 -23.98
N LEU A 669 -2.82 -14.57 -22.69
CA LEU A 669 -1.81 -13.98 -21.83
C LEU A 669 -0.59 -14.92 -21.65
N GLN A 670 -0.81 -16.24 -21.51
CA GLN A 670 0.27 -17.23 -21.48
C GLN A 670 1.01 -17.31 -22.82
N ALA A 671 0.30 -17.43 -23.94
CA ALA A 671 0.93 -17.44 -25.27
C ALA A 671 1.71 -16.15 -25.59
N MET A 672 1.24 -15.00 -25.10
CA MET A 672 1.96 -13.72 -25.20
C MET A 672 3.17 -13.66 -24.25
N GLN A 673 3.14 -14.31 -23.08
CA GLN A 673 4.32 -14.45 -22.22
C GLN A 673 5.41 -15.32 -22.86
N GLU A 674 5.03 -16.43 -23.49
CA GLU A 674 5.97 -17.31 -24.22
C GLU A 674 6.61 -16.64 -25.45
N THR A 675 6.00 -15.58 -26.00
CA THR A 675 6.55 -14.79 -27.13
C THR A 675 7.14 -13.44 -26.71
N ALA A 676 7.01 -13.03 -25.44
CA ALA A 676 7.47 -11.73 -24.95
C ALA A 676 9.00 -11.56 -24.88
N GLU A 677 9.77 -12.64 -25.01
CA GLU A 677 11.24 -12.56 -25.04
C GLU A 677 11.77 -11.94 -26.35
N GLU A 678 11.05 -12.07 -27.47
CA GLU A 678 11.48 -11.55 -28.78
C GLU A 678 10.82 -10.22 -29.19
N GLN A 679 9.71 -9.79 -28.56
CA GLN A 679 8.91 -8.62 -28.99
C GLN A 679 8.66 -7.56 -27.91
N LYS A 680 9.72 -7.03 -27.28
CA LYS A 680 9.61 -5.97 -26.24
C LYS A 680 9.22 -4.56 -26.74
N THR A 681 8.86 -4.37 -28.02
CA THR A 681 8.55 -3.04 -28.59
C THR A 681 7.42 -3.01 -29.63
N GLU A 682 6.31 -3.73 -29.42
CA GLU A 682 5.03 -3.27 -30.01
C GLU A 682 4.52 -2.07 -29.19
N THR A 683 4.76 -0.86 -29.68
CA THR A 683 4.20 0.36 -29.08
C THR A 683 2.70 0.37 -29.32
N GLU A 684 1.90 0.21 -28.25
CA GLU A 684 0.45 0.26 -28.41
C GLU A 684 0.00 1.63 -28.91
N PHE A 685 -0.80 1.65 -29.98
CA PHE A 685 -1.43 2.86 -30.50
C PHE A 685 -2.90 2.91 -30.05
N ASP A 686 -3.34 4.07 -29.57
CA ASP A 686 -4.75 4.33 -29.29
C ASP A 686 -5.56 4.27 -30.61
N PRO A 687 -6.57 3.40 -30.74
CA PRO A 687 -7.34 3.23 -31.97
C PRO A 687 -8.21 4.44 -32.35
N SER A 688 -8.40 5.41 -31.45
CA SER A 688 -9.18 6.62 -31.69
C SER A 688 -8.31 7.81 -32.16
N THR A 689 -7.16 8.03 -31.53
CA THR A 689 -6.27 9.16 -31.85
C THR A 689 -5.09 8.80 -32.75
N GLY A 690 -4.71 7.52 -32.83
CA GLY A 690 -3.51 7.06 -33.53
C GLY A 690 -2.20 7.48 -32.85
N LEU A 691 -2.25 7.87 -31.57
CA LEU A 691 -1.09 8.23 -30.77
C LEU A 691 -0.52 7.00 -30.06
N GLU A 692 0.80 6.93 -29.93
CA GLU A 692 1.49 5.95 -29.08
C GLU A 692 1.06 6.15 -27.61
N LEU A 693 0.66 5.08 -26.94
CA LEU A 693 0.35 5.10 -25.51
C LEU A 693 1.64 5.29 -24.67
N ILE A 694 1.48 5.58 -23.38
CA ILE A 694 2.57 5.66 -22.40
C ILE A 694 2.39 4.48 -21.44
N PRO A 695 3.42 3.65 -21.20
CA PRO A 695 3.34 2.57 -20.22
C PRO A 695 2.96 3.07 -18.82
N HIS A 696 2.01 2.39 -18.18
CA HIS A 696 1.48 2.76 -16.85
C HIS A 696 2.55 3.11 -15.79
N PRO A 697 3.62 2.31 -15.55
CA PRO A 697 4.63 2.65 -14.54
C PRO A 697 5.37 3.94 -14.87
N LEU A 698 5.66 4.21 -16.16
CA LEU A 698 6.32 5.43 -16.59
C LEU A 698 5.39 6.65 -16.44
N LEU A 699 4.09 6.49 -16.67
CA LEU A 699 3.09 7.54 -16.41
C LEU A 699 2.98 7.86 -14.90
N ARG A 700 2.98 6.85 -14.02
CA ARG A 700 2.97 7.05 -12.55
C ARG A 700 4.24 7.78 -12.08
N LYS A 701 5.43 7.36 -12.54
CA LYS A 701 6.70 8.08 -12.28
C LYS A 701 6.68 9.51 -12.81
N TYR A 702 6.11 9.76 -13.99
CA TYR A 702 5.97 11.10 -14.57
C TYR A 702 5.08 12.02 -13.70
N ILE A 703 3.96 11.51 -13.18
CA ILE A 703 3.06 12.26 -12.27
C ILE A 703 3.78 12.63 -10.96
N ILE A 704 4.58 11.71 -10.40
CA ILE A 704 5.38 11.96 -9.19
C ILE A 704 6.42 13.05 -9.44
N TYR A 705 7.28 12.86 -10.46
CA TYR A 705 8.32 13.83 -10.84
C TYR A 705 7.74 15.24 -11.12
N ALA A 706 6.59 15.31 -11.81
CA ALA A 706 5.92 16.57 -12.14
C ALA A 706 5.28 17.26 -10.92
N ARG A 707 4.83 16.50 -9.92
CA ARG A 707 4.29 17.03 -8.65
C ARG A 707 5.37 17.61 -7.74
N GLU A 708 6.54 16.98 -7.69
CA GLU A 708 7.60 17.34 -6.75
C GLU A 708 8.55 18.42 -7.28
N HIS A 709 9.00 18.34 -8.54
CA HIS A 709 10.03 19.23 -9.07
C HIS A 709 9.51 20.51 -9.76
N ILE A 710 8.24 20.58 -10.16
CA ILE A 710 7.70 21.73 -10.90
C ILE A 710 6.67 22.51 -10.07
N HIS A 711 6.97 23.79 -9.88
CA HIS A 711 6.11 24.77 -9.23
C HIS A 711 5.90 25.95 -10.19
N PRO A 712 4.79 25.96 -10.97
CA PRO A 712 4.58 26.96 -12.01
C PRO A 712 4.27 28.35 -11.44
N ILE A 713 4.84 29.36 -12.07
CA ILE A 713 4.61 30.79 -11.78
C ILE A 713 3.58 31.34 -12.78
N LEU A 714 2.63 32.15 -12.30
CA LEU A 714 1.71 32.89 -13.16
C LEU A 714 2.41 34.12 -13.76
N ASN A 715 2.38 34.24 -15.08
CA ASN A 715 2.81 35.41 -15.83
C ASN A 715 1.80 35.66 -16.97
N ILE A 716 0.64 36.21 -16.61
CA ILE A 716 -0.56 36.29 -17.45
C ILE A 716 -1.13 37.71 -17.41
N ASP A 717 -1.66 38.20 -18.53
CA ASP A 717 -2.43 39.45 -18.58
C ASP A 717 -3.77 39.33 -17.84
N ASP A 718 -3.86 39.93 -16.64
CA ASP A 718 -5.06 39.96 -15.80
C ASP A 718 -6.33 40.44 -16.55
N GLU A 719 -6.16 41.38 -17.48
CA GLU A 719 -7.25 41.90 -18.31
C GLU A 719 -7.99 40.80 -19.09
N ARG A 720 -7.27 39.78 -19.58
CA ARG A 720 -7.88 38.73 -20.40
C ARG A 720 -8.80 37.83 -19.59
N ILE A 721 -8.37 37.49 -18.37
CA ILE A 721 -9.17 36.71 -17.40
C ILE A 721 -10.40 37.53 -16.97
N SER A 722 -10.21 38.82 -16.70
CA SER A 722 -11.30 39.75 -16.30
C SER A 722 -12.40 39.89 -17.37
N ARG A 723 -12.01 40.03 -18.65
CA ARG A 723 -12.95 40.06 -19.79
C ARG A 723 -13.71 38.73 -19.91
N LEU A 724 -12.99 37.60 -19.92
CA LEU A 724 -13.60 36.25 -19.98
C LEU A 724 -14.61 36.00 -18.87
N TYR A 725 -14.29 36.40 -17.63
CA TYR A 725 -15.21 36.28 -16.49
C TYR A 725 -16.46 37.17 -16.65
N SER A 726 -16.28 38.39 -17.18
CA SER A 726 -17.39 39.33 -17.40
C SER A 726 -18.38 38.81 -18.46
N ASP A 727 -17.87 38.31 -19.58
CA ASP A 727 -18.68 37.74 -20.66
C ASP A 727 -19.42 36.47 -20.19
N LEU A 728 -18.69 35.53 -19.58
CA LEU A 728 -19.23 34.30 -18.96
C LEU A 728 -20.38 34.60 -17.99
N ARG A 729 -20.19 35.57 -17.08
CA ARG A 729 -21.17 35.94 -16.06
C ARG A 729 -22.41 36.60 -16.67
N LYS A 730 -22.26 37.37 -17.75
CA LYS A 730 -23.37 37.99 -18.46
C LYS A 730 -24.25 36.93 -19.14
N GLU A 731 -23.67 36.07 -19.96
CA GLU A 731 -24.42 35.05 -20.73
C GLU A 731 -25.08 34.01 -19.80
N SER A 732 -24.45 33.69 -18.67
CA SER A 732 -25.05 32.83 -17.63
C SER A 732 -26.25 33.48 -16.93
N GLY A 733 -26.18 34.81 -16.69
CA GLY A 733 -27.27 35.57 -16.09
C GLY A 733 -28.51 35.65 -16.97
N GLU A 734 -28.33 35.78 -18.29
CA GLU A 734 -29.42 35.76 -19.28
C GLU A 734 -30.07 34.36 -19.43
N THR A 735 -29.30 33.29 -19.16
CA THR A 735 -29.76 31.89 -19.32
C THR A 735 -30.46 31.32 -18.08
N GLY A 736 -30.33 31.95 -16.91
CA GLY A 736 -30.84 31.42 -15.64
C GLY A 736 -30.14 30.14 -15.18
N SER A 737 -28.85 29.99 -15.52
CA SER A 737 -28.03 28.82 -15.21
C SER A 737 -27.34 28.93 -13.84
N MET A 738 -26.58 27.89 -13.47
CA MET A 738 -25.66 27.92 -12.32
C MET A 738 -24.79 29.18 -12.34
N VAL A 739 -24.67 29.85 -11.19
CA VAL A 739 -24.02 31.16 -11.07
C VAL A 739 -22.49 31.01 -11.13
N ILE A 740 -21.85 31.73 -12.05
CA ILE A 740 -20.38 31.72 -12.17
C ILE A 740 -19.75 32.62 -11.10
N THR A 741 -19.16 31.99 -10.08
CA THR A 741 -18.54 32.65 -8.94
C THR A 741 -17.05 32.94 -9.18
N ILE A 742 -16.42 33.67 -8.26
CA ILE A 742 -14.96 33.90 -8.28
C ILE A 742 -14.18 32.57 -8.17
N ARG A 743 -14.72 31.56 -7.45
CA ARG A 743 -14.08 30.25 -7.30
C ARG A 743 -13.79 29.60 -8.65
N ASN A 744 -14.71 29.72 -9.61
CA ASN A 744 -14.58 29.20 -10.97
C ASN A 744 -13.37 29.81 -11.71
N VAL A 745 -13.00 31.06 -11.42
CA VAL A 745 -11.80 31.73 -11.97
C VAL A 745 -10.54 31.15 -11.32
N GLU A 746 -10.56 30.88 -10.01
CA GLU A 746 -9.48 30.16 -9.34
C GLU A 746 -9.32 28.74 -9.92
N SER A 747 -10.43 28.04 -10.21
CA SER A 747 -10.44 26.72 -10.86
C SER A 747 -9.72 26.77 -12.22
N MET A 748 -10.01 27.79 -13.04
CA MET A 748 -9.34 28.00 -14.33
C MET A 748 -7.84 28.26 -14.17
N ILE A 749 -7.44 29.03 -13.15
CA ILE A 749 -6.02 29.27 -12.82
C ILE A 749 -5.32 27.97 -12.40
N ARG A 750 -5.94 27.16 -11.53
CA ARG A 750 -5.39 25.83 -11.13
C ARG A 750 -5.25 24.90 -12.32
N MET A 751 -6.24 24.87 -13.23
CA MET A 751 -6.19 24.07 -14.46
C MET A 751 -5.04 24.51 -15.39
N ALA A 752 -4.80 25.82 -15.53
CA ALA A 752 -3.67 26.32 -16.33
C ALA A 752 -2.31 25.95 -15.70
N GLU A 753 -2.18 26.02 -14.36
CA GLU A 753 -1.00 25.54 -13.63
C GLU A 753 -0.80 24.02 -13.77
N ALA A 754 -1.86 23.23 -13.73
CA ALA A 754 -1.79 21.79 -13.97
C ALA A 754 -1.34 21.46 -15.40
N ASN A 755 -1.78 22.21 -16.42
CA ASN A 755 -1.31 22.04 -17.79
C ASN A 755 0.17 22.43 -17.97
N ALA A 756 0.62 23.49 -17.29
CA ALA A 756 2.04 23.84 -17.24
C ALA A 756 2.89 22.71 -16.61
N LYS A 757 2.41 22.07 -15.53
CA LYS A 757 3.06 20.86 -14.96
C LYS A 757 3.06 19.67 -15.90
N ILE A 758 1.98 19.42 -16.66
CA ILE A 758 1.94 18.36 -17.69
C ILE A 758 3.08 18.54 -18.71
N HIS A 759 3.40 19.79 -19.06
CA HIS A 759 4.53 20.14 -19.93
C HIS A 759 5.88 20.36 -19.20
N LEU A 760 5.97 20.07 -17.91
CA LEU A 760 7.10 20.35 -17.01
C LEU A 760 7.59 21.83 -17.04
N ARG A 761 6.72 22.80 -17.36
CA ARG A 761 7.06 24.23 -17.45
C ARG A 761 6.99 24.92 -16.09
N THR A 762 7.94 25.82 -15.85
CA THR A 762 8.02 26.65 -14.63
C THR A 762 7.19 27.93 -14.70
N TYR A 763 6.55 28.21 -15.83
CA TYR A 763 5.64 29.33 -16.05
C TYR A 763 4.42 28.87 -16.85
N VAL A 764 3.30 29.59 -16.70
CA VAL A 764 2.03 29.31 -17.42
C VAL A 764 1.95 30.17 -18.69
N ASP A 765 1.66 29.55 -19.84
CA ASP A 765 1.48 30.23 -21.12
C ASP A 765 0.02 30.65 -21.37
N GLU A 766 -0.20 31.62 -22.26
CA GLU A 766 -1.54 31.94 -22.80
C GLU A 766 -2.28 30.71 -23.37
N ASN A 767 -1.53 29.74 -23.92
CA ASN A 767 -2.09 28.52 -24.47
C ASN A 767 -2.64 27.60 -23.37
N ASP A 768 -2.01 27.57 -22.20
CA ASP A 768 -2.48 26.81 -21.03
C ASP A 768 -3.76 27.43 -20.47
N VAL A 769 -3.81 28.77 -20.40
CA VAL A 769 -5.02 29.51 -20.02
C VAL A 769 -6.15 29.25 -21.02
N ALA A 770 -5.88 29.32 -22.33
CA ALA A 770 -6.87 29.03 -23.36
C ALA A 770 -7.36 27.57 -23.34
N PHE A 771 -6.50 26.61 -22.97
CA PHE A 771 -6.88 25.22 -22.76
C PHE A 771 -7.75 25.04 -21.52
N ALA A 772 -7.38 25.64 -20.38
CA ALA A 772 -8.19 25.65 -19.17
C ALA A 772 -9.57 26.29 -19.39
N THR A 773 -9.63 27.39 -20.14
CA THR A 773 -10.90 28.01 -20.57
C THR A 773 -11.73 27.05 -21.45
N LYS A 774 -11.11 26.32 -22.40
CA LYS A 774 -11.80 25.32 -23.23
C LYS A 774 -12.41 24.20 -22.37
N VAL A 775 -11.62 23.58 -21.47
CA VAL A 775 -12.10 22.49 -20.61
C VAL A 775 -13.25 22.97 -19.71
N MET A 776 -13.07 24.11 -19.03
CA MET A 776 -14.12 24.70 -18.19
C MET A 776 -15.40 25.00 -18.96
N LEU A 777 -15.30 25.58 -20.17
CA LEU A 777 -16.45 25.86 -21.02
C LEU A 777 -17.13 24.59 -21.52
N GLN A 778 -16.38 23.58 -21.94
CA GLN A 778 -16.92 22.33 -22.47
C GLN A 778 -17.70 21.57 -21.38
N CYS A 779 -17.13 21.48 -20.16
CA CYS A 779 -17.83 21.01 -18.97
C CYS A 779 -19.11 21.82 -18.67
N PHE A 780 -19.04 23.15 -18.72
CA PHE A 780 -20.21 24.01 -18.48
C PHE A 780 -21.31 23.82 -19.53
N ILE A 781 -20.98 23.75 -20.82
CA ILE A 781 -21.92 23.48 -21.92
C ILE A 781 -22.60 22.12 -21.72
N ASN A 782 -21.86 21.10 -21.28
CA ASN A 782 -22.39 19.77 -20.98
C ASN A 782 -23.37 19.75 -19.77
N THR A 783 -23.43 20.81 -18.95
CA THR A 783 -24.49 21.01 -17.93
C THR A 783 -25.74 21.73 -18.44
N GLN A 784 -25.72 22.28 -19.67
CA GLN A 784 -26.68 23.28 -20.16
C GLN A 784 -27.58 22.81 -21.33
N LYS A 785 -28.56 23.68 -21.66
CA LYS A 785 -29.64 23.45 -22.63
C LYS A 785 -29.43 24.05 -24.03
N LYS A 786 -28.77 25.21 -24.14
CA LYS A 786 -28.85 26.07 -25.36
C LYS A 786 -27.54 26.73 -25.82
N PHE A 787 -26.39 26.33 -25.28
CA PHE A 787 -25.13 27.09 -25.41
C PHE A 787 -24.26 26.75 -26.65
N TRP A 788 -24.84 26.11 -27.67
CA TRP A 788 -24.10 25.54 -28.81
C TRP A 788 -23.67 26.52 -29.92
N ARG A 789 -24.17 27.77 -29.94
CA ARG A 789 -24.10 28.64 -31.12
C ARG A 789 -22.99 29.70 -31.17
N GLN A 790 -22.24 29.94 -30.09
CA GLN A 790 -21.31 31.09 -30.01
C GLN A 790 -19.83 30.74 -29.80
N LEU A 791 -19.47 29.50 -29.45
CA LEU A 791 -18.09 29.13 -29.11
C LEU A 791 -17.33 28.43 -30.25
N SER A 792 -17.00 29.21 -31.29
CA SER A 792 -16.12 28.80 -32.38
C SER A 792 -14.63 28.96 -32.00
N TYR A 793 -14.19 28.29 -30.92
CA TYR A 793 -12.85 28.47 -30.35
C TYR A 793 -12.06 27.15 -30.28
N LYS A 794 -11.06 27.00 -31.17
CA LYS A 794 -10.07 25.88 -31.19
C LYS A 794 -10.69 24.47 -30.99
N ARG A 795 -11.75 24.16 -31.74
CA ARG A 795 -12.02 22.80 -32.23
C ARG A 795 -11.42 22.67 -33.62
N ASP A 796 -11.05 21.45 -34.03
CA ASP A 796 -10.52 21.24 -35.37
C ASP A 796 -11.64 21.45 -36.40
N ASN A 797 -11.31 22.08 -37.54
CA ASN A 797 -12.29 22.30 -38.61
C ASN A 797 -12.93 20.99 -39.09
N ASN A 798 -12.18 19.88 -39.04
CA ASN A 798 -12.69 18.54 -39.35
C ASN A 798 -13.74 18.06 -38.33
N GLU A 799 -13.50 18.29 -37.03
CA GLU A 799 -14.41 17.91 -35.96
C GLU A 799 -15.74 18.68 -36.05
N LEU A 800 -15.66 19.99 -36.35
CA LEU A 800 -16.83 20.85 -36.57
C LEU A 800 -17.63 20.44 -37.82
N LEU A 801 -16.96 20.11 -38.92
CA LEU A 801 -17.60 19.58 -40.12
C LEU A 801 -18.22 18.20 -39.89
N LEU A 802 -17.57 17.34 -39.10
CA LEU A 802 -18.09 16.03 -38.76
C LEU A 802 -19.34 16.13 -37.86
N PHE A 803 -19.37 17.08 -36.94
CA PHE A 803 -20.55 17.38 -36.12
C PHE A 803 -21.74 17.87 -36.98
N THR A 804 -21.52 18.81 -37.91
CA THR A 804 -22.63 19.25 -38.80
C THR A 804 -23.10 18.14 -39.74
N LEU A 805 -22.22 17.21 -40.12
CA LEU A 805 -22.55 16.04 -40.94
C LEU A 805 -23.33 15.00 -40.13
N LYS A 806 -22.89 14.62 -38.91
CA LYS A 806 -23.71 13.79 -37.99
C LYS A 806 -25.09 14.42 -37.74
N GLN A 807 -25.17 15.74 -37.59
CA GLN A 807 -26.45 16.44 -37.45
C GLN A 807 -27.34 16.32 -38.70
N LEU A 808 -26.82 16.56 -39.91
CA LEU A 808 -27.56 16.39 -41.17
C LEU A 808 -28.06 14.95 -41.36
N VAL A 809 -27.23 13.97 -41.01
CA VAL A 809 -27.60 12.55 -41.05
C VAL A 809 -28.72 12.25 -40.06
N ASN A 810 -28.64 12.75 -38.82
CA ASN A 810 -29.69 12.52 -37.82
C ASN A 810 -31.01 13.23 -38.20
N GLU A 811 -30.94 14.40 -38.82
CA GLU A 811 -32.10 15.07 -39.42
C GLU A 811 -32.75 14.20 -40.52
N GLN A 812 -31.96 13.51 -41.36
CA GLN A 812 -32.47 12.58 -42.37
C GLN A 812 -32.94 11.23 -41.81
N ILE A 813 -32.29 10.67 -40.78
CA ILE A 813 -32.76 9.48 -40.05
C ILE A 813 -34.17 9.75 -39.50
N VAL A 814 -34.38 10.92 -38.88
CA VAL A 814 -35.68 11.31 -38.35
C VAL A 814 -36.69 11.55 -39.47
N TYR A 815 -36.30 12.16 -40.59
CA TYR A 815 -37.16 12.37 -41.75
C TYR A 815 -37.65 11.04 -42.36
N GLU A 816 -36.73 10.12 -42.71
CA GLU A 816 -37.11 8.85 -43.32
C GLU A 816 -37.84 7.93 -42.31
N ARG A 817 -37.45 7.93 -41.03
CA ARG A 817 -38.21 7.19 -39.98
C ARG A 817 -39.63 7.75 -39.82
N ALA A 818 -39.84 9.06 -39.89
CA ALA A 818 -41.17 9.66 -39.86
C ALA A 818 -42.00 9.40 -41.12
N ARG A 819 -41.33 9.28 -42.29
CA ARG A 819 -41.96 8.94 -43.58
C ARG A 819 -42.36 7.46 -43.69
N HIS A 820 -41.55 6.56 -43.14
CA HIS A 820 -41.74 5.11 -43.21
C HIS A 820 -42.50 4.52 -42.00
N GLY A 821 -42.59 5.25 -40.87
CA GLY A 821 -43.23 4.83 -39.62
C GLY A 821 -44.76 4.65 -39.65
N GLY A 822 -45.35 4.33 -40.80
CA GLY A 822 -46.76 3.99 -40.98
C GLY A 822 -47.04 2.50 -41.17
N SER A 823 -46.01 1.63 -41.19
CA SER A 823 -46.15 0.17 -41.34
C SER A 823 -45.46 -0.54 -40.19
N ALA A 824 -46.24 -1.25 -39.36
CA ALA A 824 -45.77 -1.93 -38.16
C ALA A 824 -45.18 -3.32 -38.47
N SER A 825 -43.98 -3.31 -39.05
CA SER A 825 -43.13 -4.50 -39.23
C SER A 825 -41.68 -4.03 -39.25
N ASP A 826 -40.89 -4.42 -38.25
CA ASP A 826 -39.58 -3.81 -37.96
C ASP A 826 -38.46 -4.15 -38.99
N ASP A 827 -38.74 -5.06 -39.94
CA ASP A 827 -37.80 -5.53 -40.97
C ASP A 827 -37.85 -4.70 -42.29
N ILE A 828 -37.48 -3.42 -42.24
CA ILE A 828 -37.08 -2.66 -43.45
C ILE A 828 -35.75 -1.96 -43.17
N GLY A 829 -34.66 -2.62 -43.57
CA GLY A 829 -33.30 -2.09 -43.46
C GLY A 829 -33.12 -0.78 -44.22
N ILE A 830 -32.69 0.27 -43.51
CA ILE A 830 -32.24 1.54 -44.08
C ILE A 830 -30.70 1.53 -44.13
N ASP A 831 -30.16 0.53 -44.83
CA ASP A 831 -28.74 0.16 -44.86
C ASP A 831 -27.81 1.31 -45.32
N THR A 832 -28.36 2.27 -46.06
CA THR A 832 -27.63 3.44 -46.55
C THR A 832 -28.48 4.70 -46.49
N ILE A 833 -27.91 5.78 -45.96
CA ILE A 833 -28.50 7.12 -45.94
C ILE A 833 -27.63 8.06 -46.74
N SER A 834 -28.24 8.79 -47.68
CA SER A 834 -27.56 9.74 -48.56
C SER A 834 -27.87 11.19 -48.19
N VAL A 835 -26.84 12.01 -48.03
CA VAL A 835 -26.90 13.46 -47.76
C VAL A 835 -26.21 14.21 -48.91
N PRO A 836 -26.80 15.28 -49.48
CA PRO A 836 -26.15 16.08 -50.53
C PRO A 836 -24.88 16.80 -50.04
N GLU A 837 -23.86 16.94 -50.91
CA GLU A 837 -22.69 17.83 -50.66
C GLU A 837 -23.15 19.28 -50.41
N GLU A 838 -24.22 19.70 -51.07
CA GLU A 838 -24.67 21.10 -51.10
C GLU A 838 -25.19 21.54 -49.71
N ASP A 839 -25.97 20.71 -49.02
CA ASP A 839 -26.44 20.95 -47.63
C ASP A 839 -25.28 21.10 -46.63
N LEU A 840 -24.25 20.24 -46.77
CA LEU A 840 -23.04 20.30 -45.94
C LEU A 840 -22.27 21.61 -46.20
N VAL A 841 -22.11 21.99 -47.47
CA VAL A 841 -21.44 23.24 -47.86
C VAL A 841 -22.23 24.47 -47.38
N GLU A 842 -23.57 24.44 -47.38
CA GLU A 842 -24.39 25.52 -46.84
C GLU A 842 -24.23 25.67 -45.32
N LYS A 843 -24.31 24.58 -44.55
CA LYS A 843 -24.04 24.61 -43.09
C LYS A 843 -22.57 25.01 -42.80
N ALA A 844 -21.61 24.58 -43.62
CA ALA A 844 -20.20 24.99 -43.48
C ALA A 844 -19.98 26.50 -43.73
N ARG A 845 -20.66 27.10 -44.72
CA ARG A 845 -20.65 28.56 -44.94
C ARG A 845 -21.20 29.32 -43.73
N GLN A 846 -22.25 28.81 -43.08
CA GLN A 846 -22.81 29.42 -41.86
C GLN A 846 -21.79 29.43 -40.70
N LEU A 847 -20.93 28.41 -40.61
CA LEU A 847 -19.80 28.33 -39.68
C LEU A 847 -18.55 29.12 -40.13
N ARG A 848 -18.60 29.83 -41.28
CA ARG A 848 -17.47 30.53 -41.91
C ARG A 848 -16.29 29.60 -42.31
N ILE A 849 -16.57 28.33 -42.62
CA ILE A 849 -15.57 27.37 -43.07
C ILE A 849 -15.52 27.38 -44.61
N ASP A 850 -14.31 27.50 -45.19
CA ASP A 850 -14.11 27.51 -46.63
C ASP A 850 -14.47 26.17 -47.29
N ALA A 851 -15.06 26.22 -48.48
CA ALA A 851 -15.37 25.04 -49.29
C ALA A 851 -14.11 24.20 -49.67
N VAL A 852 -12.92 24.80 -49.61
CA VAL A 852 -11.64 24.09 -49.76
C VAL A 852 -11.37 23.16 -48.56
N ALA A 853 -11.67 23.61 -47.34
CA ALA A 853 -11.54 22.80 -46.13
C ALA A 853 -12.56 21.65 -46.11
N VAL A 854 -13.78 21.88 -46.59
CA VAL A 854 -14.79 20.80 -46.78
C VAL A 854 -14.24 19.69 -47.68
N ARG A 855 -13.56 20.04 -48.79
CA ARG A 855 -12.95 19.06 -49.71
C ARG A 855 -11.70 18.38 -49.16
N ALA A 856 -11.02 18.97 -48.19
CA ALA A 856 -9.97 18.29 -47.42
C ALA A 856 -10.57 17.31 -46.41
N PHE A 857 -11.65 17.71 -45.73
CA PHE A 857 -12.38 16.88 -44.77
C PHE A 857 -12.98 15.61 -45.40
N LEU A 858 -13.57 15.69 -46.59
CA LEU A 858 -14.06 14.54 -47.36
C LEU A 858 -12.97 13.50 -47.74
N LYS A 859 -11.68 13.85 -47.55
CA LYS A 859 -10.52 12.95 -47.74
C LYS A 859 -9.79 12.62 -46.44
N SER A 860 -10.31 13.08 -45.30
CA SER A 860 -9.68 12.88 -43.99
C SER A 860 -9.88 11.47 -43.47
N LYS A 861 -8.96 10.97 -42.63
CA LYS A 861 -9.11 9.68 -41.95
C LYS A 861 -10.38 9.66 -41.07
N GLN A 862 -10.73 10.78 -40.44
CA GLN A 862 -11.91 10.91 -39.56
C GLN A 862 -13.24 10.71 -40.31
N PHE A 863 -13.33 11.16 -41.57
CA PHE A 863 -14.50 10.93 -42.42
C PHE A 863 -14.69 9.44 -42.75
N ILE A 864 -13.59 8.77 -43.12
CA ILE A 864 -13.59 7.34 -43.46
C ILE A 864 -13.84 6.46 -42.22
N TYR A 865 -13.25 6.82 -41.07
CA TYR A 865 -13.41 6.13 -39.79
C TYR A 865 -14.89 6.05 -39.39
N ASN A 866 -15.62 7.16 -39.46
CA ASN A 866 -17.06 7.22 -39.16
C ASN A 866 -17.97 6.71 -40.29
N LYS A 867 -17.46 5.79 -41.13
CA LYS A 867 -18.18 5.08 -42.21
C LYS A 867 -18.89 5.98 -43.24
N PHE A 868 -18.37 7.19 -43.47
CA PHE A 868 -18.84 8.03 -44.57
C PHE A 868 -18.07 7.75 -45.85
N ASN A 869 -18.81 7.56 -46.94
CA ASN A 869 -18.28 7.45 -48.29
C ASN A 869 -18.77 8.65 -49.14
N PHE A 870 -17.95 9.12 -50.07
CA PHE A 870 -18.27 10.29 -50.90
C PHE A 870 -18.29 9.91 -52.39
N ASP A 871 -19.48 9.86 -52.99
CA ASP A 871 -19.63 9.67 -54.42
C ASP A 871 -19.42 11.00 -55.15
N ALA A 872 -18.21 11.18 -55.67
CA ALA A 872 -17.81 12.37 -56.42
C ALA A 872 -18.52 12.52 -57.79
N GLN A 873 -19.20 11.49 -58.32
CA GLN A 873 -20.01 11.59 -59.54
C GLN A 873 -21.44 12.07 -59.23
N ARG A 874 -22.00 11.64 -58.10
CA ARG A 874 -23.37 11.98 -57.67
C ARG A 874 -23.46 13.14 -56.68
N LYS A 875 -22.33 13.64 -56.15
CA LYS A 875 -22.24 14.63 -55.05
C LYS A 875 -23.02 14.23 -53.79
N ILE A 876 -23.07 12.94 -53.47
CA ILE A 876 -23.74 12.45 -52.26
C ILE A 876 -22.72 11.87 -51.29
N ILE A 877 -22.91 12.20 -50.02
CA ILE A 877 -22.27 11.58 -48.88
C ILE A 877 -23.19 10.42 -48.47
N VAL A 878 -22.69 9.20 -48.53
CA VAL A 878 -23.42 8.00 -48.10
C VAL A 878 -22.87 7.57 -46.74
N LYS A 879 -23.73 7.50 -45.72
CA LYS A 879 -23.46 6.75 -44.49
C LYS A 879 -24.01 5.34 -44.70
N THR A 880 -23.17 4.33 -44.60
CA THR A 880 -23.65 2.95 -44.43
C THR A 880 -24.01 2.77 -42.95
N ILE A 881 -25.19 2.24 -42.68
CA ILE A 881 -25.63 1.82 -41.34
C ILE A 881 -25.89 0.31 -41.44
N LEU A 882 -25.31 -0.45 -40.52
CA LEU A 882 -25.51 -1.90 -40.39
C LEU A 882 -26.43 -2.20 -39.20
#